data_AF-A0A4P6MUW4-F1
#
_entry.id   AF-A0A4P6MUW4-F1
#
_cell.length_a   1.000
_cell.length_b   1.000
_cell.length_c   1.000
_cell.angle_alpha   90.00
_cell.angle_beta   90.00
_cell.angle_gamma   90.00
#
_symmetry.space_group_name_H-M   'P 1'
#
loop_
_entity.id
_entity.type
_entity.pdbx_description
1 polymer ?
#
loop_
_entity_poly.entity_id
_entity_poly.type
_entity_poly.pdbx_seq_one_letter_code
_entity_poly.pdbx_strand_id
1 'polypeptide(L)'
;MTDLDASVVIGFKDWGTDRLARCVSSIHASLSGHPHEVIVSDYGSENAEAVRAAAEAAGATVIRTETDGTWSSGRAQNAGFAHATGRVFMNTDADMIFTPHALARVVERLSEAPSEAIILQSRDLPYSVTEQDLLDPDWQDLATVATVRPRWGCGGLVATHRDTYLKLRGYDERMHTYGGEDIDYLKRLRRSGATIHWLDEPSVRMYHVWHPSTSAAAAQDPAATAAIKRNRELHTNDNTTVRNVVRWTHRHPEAPPVVSVMVNCEEYTDPSDGAVEISTLLGQTLTDIEIVLVGGDSSWQRFFNDPRVAVAPRLDDGWVAAIKHSRGTFITLHARRQLHVSNRLERLVNLTSTSGRAIADSTAMVTRSSSGVFSPVAASILNTFPNPWSSVLIPRQNALDGLSGAQSGSPEDLLYAILRGGVFITAEEALGSVFTAPAEIELQQDLAKSADSRRRLEWGGSDKSWLDNFQIAGHLEPATKLAAETYDEQYDFILVTPSAHDLAVEATSKLSSGLMRSTLVTDGEGTELFSIVRHSGLSFADVSLMRSTRESTVLGEATARSRTSMATVDDSTEIDVVMDECSRIYTSDPTAATWIVVSFANDSGIAGVFHGLERMSGLTCVLRRDVIDEFSHHRLVMAALENKSDGISALNRVRAIAPAGASVELRCRPAVISLSQLTKVDAR
;
A
#
# COMPACT_ATOMS: atom_id res chain seq x y z
N MET A 1 36.81 -2.53 6.69
CA MET A 1 36.74 -2.83 5.24
C MET A 1 37.00 -4.31 5.10
N THR A 2 36.23 -5.01 4.26
CA THR A 2 36.40 -6.45 4.08
C THR A 2 37.52 -6.71 3.10
N ASP A 3 38.42 -7.64 3.45
CA ASP A 3 39.58 -7.98 2.61
C ASP A 3 39.22 -9.01 1.51
N LEU A 4 37.97 -9.50 1.49
CA LEU A 4 37.49 -10.48 0.51
C LEU A 4 36.76 -9.80 -0.66
N ASP A 5 37.12 -10.20 -1.88
CA ASP A 5 36.46 -9.76 -3.10
C ASP A 5 35.09 -10.42 -3.28
N ALA A 6 34.94 -11.70 -2.91
CA ALA A 6 33.72 -12.45 -3.16
C ALA A 6 33.37 -13.45 -2.04
N SER A 7 32.07 -13.66 -1.86
CA SER A 7 31.49 -14.78 -1.12
C SER A 7 30.56 -15.56 -2.04
N VAL A 8 30.83 -16.85 -2.18
CA VAL A 8 29.97 -17.76 -2.94
C VAL A 8 29.20 -18.64 -1.96
N VAL A 9 27.86 -18.61 -2.03
CA VAL A 9 26.98 -19.41 -1.18
C VAL A 9 26.33 -20.53 -1.98
N ILE A 10 26.46 -21.76 -1.47
CA ILE A 10 25.82 -22.95 -1.99
C ILE A 10 24.73 -23.37 -0.99
N GLY A 11 23.46 -23.25 -1.38
CA GLY A 11 22.36 -23.83 -0.61
C GLY A 11 22.37 -25.35 -0.76
N PHE A 12 22.42 -26.11 0.35
CA PHE A 12 22.60 -27.55 0.28
C PHE A 12 21.64 -28.33 1.18
N LYS A 13 21.06 -29.41 0.65
CA LYS A 13 20.38 -30.46 1.41
C LYS A 13 20.46 -31.79 0.67
N ASP A 14 21.19 -32.75 1.23
CA ASP A 14 21.27 -34.15 0.77
C ASP A 14 21.50 -34.34 -0.75
N TRP A 15 22.25 -33.43 -1.39
CA TRP A 15 22.37 -33.39 -2.86
C TRP A 15 23.62 -34.09 -3.43
N GLY A 16 24.27 -34.91 -2.60
CA GLY A 16 25.50 -35.64 -2.93
C GLY A 16 26.77 -34.87 -2.61
N THR A 17 27.57 -35.43 -1.69
CA THR A 17 28.81 -34.82 -1.19
C THR A 17 29.89 -34.70 -2.26
N ASP A 18 29.93 -35.62 -3.22
CA ASP A 18 30.93 -35.59 -4.30
C ASP A 18 30.66 -34.44 -5.27
N ARG A 19 29.37 -34.16 -5.57
CA ARG A 19 28.97 -32.99 -6.39
C ARG A 19 29.33 -31.70 -5.68
N LEU A 20 29.01 -31.62 -4.39
CA LEU A 20 29.36 -30.49 -3.56
C LEU A 20 30.88 -30.22 -3.59
N ALA A 21 31.70 -31.25 -3.37
CA ALA A 21 33.16 -31.11 -3.37
C ALA A 21 33.70 -30.64 -4.73
N ARG A 22 33.15 -31.13 -5.85
CA ARG A 22 33.52 -30.66 -7.20
C ARG A 22 33.10 -29.22 -7.45
N CYS A 23 31.87 -28.84 -7.09
CA CYS A 23 31.38 -27.47 -7.21
C CYS A 23 32.32 -26.51 -6.46
N VAL A 24 32.59 -26.78 -5.17
CA VAL A 24 33.51 -26.00 -4.34
C VAL A 24 34.91 -25.90 -4.97
N SER A 25 35.48 -27.02 -5.42
CA SER A 25 36.80 -27.03 -6.06
C SER A 25 36.84 -26.18 -7.33
N SER A 26 35.79 -26.25 -8.15
CA SER A 26 35.68 -25.43 -9.37
C SER A 26 35.53 -23.94 -9.06
N ILE A 27 34.83 -23.58 -7.98
CA ILE A 27 34.70 -22.18 -7.52
C ILE A 27 36.06 -21.62 -7.14
N HIS A 28 36.86 -22.38 -6.37
CA HIS A 28 38.23 -21.96 -6.01
C HIS A 28 39.12 -21.75 -7.23
N ALA A 29 39.07 -22.66 -8.22
CA ALA A 29 39.78 -22.49 -9.48
C ALA A 29 39.27 -21.28 -10.28
N SER A 30 37.96 -21.03 -10.23
CA SER A 30 37.30 -19.93 -10.94
C SER A 30 37.57 -18.54 -10.33
N LEU A 31 37.86 -18.48 -9.03
CA LEU A 31 38.22 -17.27 -8.28
C LEU A 31 39.74 -17.18 -8.02
N SER A 32 40.55 -18.00 -8.68
CA SER A 32 42.01 -17.96 -8.54
C SER A 32 42.55 -16.55 -8.82
N GLY A 33 43.33 -16.01 -7.87
CA GLY A 33 43.86 -14.65 -7.91
C GLY A 33 43.01 -13.60 -7.18
N HIS A 34 41.81 -13.95 -6.71
CA HIS A 34 40.94 -13.07 -5.92
C HIS A 34 40.75 -13.61 -4.50
N PRO A 35 40.92 -12.81 -3.44
CA PRO A 35 40.56 -13.21 -2.08
C PRO A 35 39.06 -13.53 -2.00
N HIS A 36 38.70 -14.74 -1.58
CA HIS A 36 37.30 -15.16 -1.57
C HIS A 36 37.02 -16.18 -0.46
N GLU A 37 35.74 -16.40 -0.21
CA GLU A 37 35.23 -17.48 0.62
C GLU A 37 34.14 -18.28 -0.10
N VAL A 38 34.03 -19.56 0.23
CA VAL A 38 32.96 -20.45 -0.22
C VAL A 38 32.22 -20.95 1.00
N ILE A 39 30.91 -20.72 1.04
CA ILE A 39 30.04 -21.06 2.17
C ILE A 39 29.01 -22.07 1.70
N VAL A 40 29.01 -23.25 2.31
CA VAL A 40 27.96 -24.25 2.15
C VAL A 40 26.93 -24.03 3.24
N SER A 41 25.73 -23.58 2.85
CA SER A 41 24.60 -23.52 3.77
C SER A 41 23.88 -24.86 3.79
N ASP A 42 24.28 -25.74 4.72
CA ASP A 42 23.59 -26.99 4.97
C ASP A 42 22.26 -26.73 5.69
N TYR A 43 21.16 -26.83 4.94
CA TYR A 43 19.82 -26.46 5.38
C TYR A 43 18.96 -27.71 5.59
N GLY A 44 19.30 -28.47 6.63
CA GLY A 44 18.53 -29.62 7.06
C GLY A 44 18.86 -30.94 6.36
N SER A 45 20.10 -31.15 5.89
CA SER A 45 20.59 -32.49 5.49
C SER A 45 20.48 -33.50 6.64
N GLU A 46 20.24 -34.77 6.31
CA GLU A 46 20.14 -35.87 7.27
C GLU A 46 21.49 -36.20 7.92
N ASN A 47 22.56 -36.25 7.11
CA ASN A 47 23.92 -36.53 7.58
C ASN A 47 24.80 -35.29 7.52
N ALA A 48 24.53 -34.34 8.42
CA ALA A 48 25.25 -33.06 8.50
C ALA A 48 26.77 -33.23 8.65
N GLU A 49 27.23 -34.27 9.35
CA GLU A 49 28.66 -34.52 9.56
C GLU A 49 29.38 -34.93 8.28
N ALA A 50 28.75 -35.76 7.44
CA ALA A 50 29.32 -36.11 6.13
C ALA A 50 29.37 -34.89 5.19
N VAL A 51 28.32 -34.04 5.21
CA VAL A 51 28.29 -32.79 4.43
C VAL A 51 29.42 -31.86 4.87
N ARG A 52 29.56 -31.66 6.18
CA ARG A 52 30.60 -30.83 6.79
C ARG A 52 32.00 -31.34 6.40
N ALA A 53 32.26 -32.63 6.57
CA ALA A 53 33.53 -33.23 6.22
C ALA A 53 33.89 -33.06 4.74
N ALA A 54 32.93 -33.28 3.83
CA ALA A 54 33.16 -33.13 2.39
C ALA A 54 33.41 -31.67 1.96
N ALA A 55 32.62 -30.74 2.50
CA ALA A 55 32.75 -29.31 2.19
C ALA A 55 34.06 -28.72 2.71
N GLU A 56 34.42 -29.01 3.98
CA GLU A 56 35.67 -28.54 4.59
C GLU A 56 36.90 -29.13 3.88
N ALA A 57 36.86 -30.42 3.51
CA ALA A 57 37.92 -31.05 2.74
C ALA A 57 38.13 -30.40 1.36
N ALA A 58 37.05 -29.85 0.76
CA ALA A 58 37.11 -29.12 -0.50
C ALA A 58 37.49 -27.64 -0.35
N GLY A 59 37.59 -27.12 0.88
CA GLY A 59 37.99 -25.73 1.15
C GLY A 59 36.85 -24.75 1.47
N ALA A 60 35.63 -25.25 1.68
CA ALA A 60 34.48 -24.41 2.05
C ALA A 60 34.22 -24.40 3.58
N THR A 61 33.57 -23.33 4.05
CA THR A 61 33.01 -23.25 5.41
C THR A 61 31.56 -23.72 5.39
N VAL A 62 31.12 -24.44 6.43
CA VAL A 62 29.73 -24.92 6.51
C VAL A 62 28.93 -24.14 7.56
N ILE A 63 27.77 -23.65 7.14
CA ILE A 63 26.76 -23.06 8.02
C ILE A 63 25.58 -24.03 8.08
N ARG A 64 25.38 -24.65 9.25
CA ARG A 64 24.27 -25.57 9.50
C ARG A 64 23.04 -24.80 9.98
N THR A 65 21.90 -25.04 9.35
CA THR A 65 20.58 -24.63 9.84
C THR A 65 19.70 -25.86 10.08
N GLU A 66 19.25 -26.04 11.31
CA GLU A 66 18.24 -27.06 11.62
C GLU A 66 16.87 -26.65 11.09
N THR A 67 16.13 -27.63 10.57
CA THR A 67 14.81 -27.41 9.95
C THR A 67 13.83 -28.47 10.44
N ASP A 68 12.54 -28.24 10.22
CA ASP A 68 11.49 -29.24 10.41
C ASP A 68 11.42 -30.28 9.27
N GLY A 69 12.45 -30.33 8.42
CA GLY A 69 12.48 -31.13 7.20
C GLY A 69 12.08 -30.33 5.94
N THR A 70 11.48 -29.13 6.09
CA THR A 70 11.10 -28.30 4.95
C THR A 70 12.33 -27.67 4.30
N TRP A 71 12.62 -28.09 3.06
CA TRP A 71 13.60 -27.41 2.22
C TRP A 71 13.11 -26.02 1.82
N SER A 72 14.00 -25.03 1.74
CA SER A 72 13.74 -23.74 1.10
C SER A 72 15.03 -23.22 0.51
N SER A 73 15.10 -23.18 -0.82
CA SER A 73 16.23 -22.63 -1.55
C SER A 73 16.58 -21.20 -1.10
N GLY A 74 15.58 -20.31 -1.03
CA GLY A 74 15.77 -18.92 -0.62
C GLY A 74 16.24 -18.76 0.83
N ARG A 75 15.69 -19.55 1.78
CA ARG A 75 16.13 -19.50 3.19
C ARG A 75 17.53 -20.07 3.36
N ALA A 76 17.86 -21.16 2.67
CA ALA A 76 19.22 -21.72 2.68
C ALA A 76 20.24 -20.69 2.17
N GLN A 77 19.94 -20.02 1.05
CA GLN A 77 20.81 -18.97 0.52
C GLN A 77 20.97 -17.81 1.51
N ASN A 78 19.86 -17.29 2.05
CA ASN A 78 19.92 -16.22 3.05
C ASN A 78 20.71 -16.63 4.31
N ALA A 79 20.57 -17.88 4.77
CA ALA A 79 21.29 -18.42 5.91
C ALA A 79 22.80 -18.41 5.68
N GLY A 80 23.27 -18.83 4.50
CA GLY A 80 24.68 -18.72 4.14
C GLY A 80 25.14 -17.27 4.02
N PHE A 81 24.38 -16.42 3.31
CA PHE A 81 24.76 -15.02 3.13
C PHE A 81 24.78 -14.23 4.43
N ALA A 82 24.00 -14.59 5.45
CA ALA A 82 24.06 -13.92 6.76
C ALA A 82 25.45 -14.00 7.43
N HIS A 83 26.32 -14.92 6.99
CA HIS A 83 27.70 -15.06 7.45
C HIS A 83 28.75 -14.60 6.43
N ALA A 84 28.34 -14.24 5.22
CA ALA A 84 29.24 -13.82 4.14
C ALA A 84 29.79 -12.40 4.36
N THR A 85 31.03 -12.16 3.93
CA THR A 85 31.74 -10.88 4.15
C THR A 85 32.34 -10.26 2.88
N GLY A 86 32.41 -11.01 1.79
CA GLY A 86 32.92 -10.57 0.50
C GLY A 86 32.14 -9.41 -0.11
N ARG A 87 32.81 -8.61 -0.95
CA ARG A 87 32.19 -7.45 -1.62
C ARG A 87 31.15 -7.86 -2.67
N VAL A 88 31.37 -8.99 -3.34
CA VAL A 88 30.45 -9.57 -4.32
C VAL A 88 29.80 -10.82 -3.73
N PHE A 89 28.48 -10.87 -3.76
CA PHE A 89 27.69 -12.03 -3.34
C PHE A 89 27.24 -12.83 -4.56
N MET A 90 27.54 -14.12 -4.58
CA MET A 90 27.16 -15.05 -5.65
C MET A 90 26.44 -16.26 -5.07
N ASN A 91 25.21 -16.54 -5.51
CA ASN A 91 24.55 -17.79 -5.18
C ASN A 91 24.84 -18.83 -6.27
N THR A 92 24.91 -20.10 -5.90
CA THR A 92 24.93 -21.19 -6.89
C THR A 92 24.42 -22.51 -6.30
N ASP A 93 24.15 -23.46 -7.19
CA ASP A 93 23.71 -24.81 -6.84
C ASP A 93 24.92 -25.77 -6.73
N ALA A 94 24.76 -26.85 -5.95
CA ALA A 94 25.83 -27.81 -5.70
C ALA A 94 26.18 -28.70 -6.91
N ASP A 95 25.42 -28.62 -7.99
CA ASP A 95 25.62 -29.33 -9.26
C ASP A 95 26.12 -28.41 -10.39
N MET A 96 26.62 -27.22 -10.04
CA MET A 96 27.28 -26.33 -10.98
C MET A 96 28.80 -26.51 -10.96
N ILE A 97 29.42 -26.43 -12.14
CA ILE A 97 30.88 -26.31 -12.28
C ILE A 97 31.23 -25.11 -13.17
N PHE A 98 32.34 -24.46 -12.85
CA PHE A 98 32.77 -23.21 -13.49
C PHE A 98 34.11 -23.39 -14.20
N THR A 99 34.27 -22.75 -15.37
CA THR A 99 35.60 -22.66 -15.98
C THR A 99 36.55 -21.84 -15.10
N PRO A 100 37.88 -22.10 -15.16
CA PRO A 100 38.87 -21.28 -14.51
C PRO A 100 38.70 -19.79 -14.87
N HIS A 101 38.87 -18.92 -13.88
CA HIS A 101 38.69 -17.46 -13.97
C HIS A 101 37.28 -16.95 -14.36
N ALA A 102 36.26 -17.80 -14.50
CA ALA A 102 34.91 -17.35 -14.85
C ALA A 102 34.29 -16.43 -13.77
N LEU A 103 34.37 -16.83 -12.50
CA LEU A 103 33.86 -16.05 -11.37
C LEU A 103 34.76 -14.85 -11.07
N ALA A 104 36.07 -14.94 -11.32
CA ALA A 104 36.96 -13.79 -11.28
C ALA A 104 36.48 -12.68 -12.24
N ARG A 105 36.07 -13.02 -13.46
CA ARG A 105 35.48 -12.06 -14.41
C ARG A 105 34.20 -11.40 -13.88
N VAL A 106 33.38 -12.16 -13.14
CA VAL A 106 32.18 -11.62 -12.47
C VAL A 106 32.56 -10.59 -11.40
N VAL A 107 33.58 -10.88 -10.58
CA VAL A 107 34.11 -9.95 -9.57
C VAL A 107 34.63 -8.67 -10.21
N GLU A 108 35.44 -8.78 -11.27
CA GLU A 108 35.95 -7.63 -12.01
C GLU A 108 34.81 -6.75 -12.53
N ARG A 109 33.79 -7.37 -13.15
CA ARG A 109 32.66 -6.63 -13.70
C ARG A 109 31.87 -5.89 -12.62
N LEU A 110 31.59 -6.53 -11.49
CA LEU A 110 30.86 -5.89 -10.38
C LEU A 110 31.73 -4.89 -9.61
N SER A 111 33.05 -4.94 -9.76
CA SER A 111 33.96 -3.88 -9.29
C SER A 111 33.89 -2.65 -10.19
N GLU A 112 33.78 -2.82 -11.51
CA GLU A 112 33.60 -1.74 -12.48
C GLU A 112 32.20 -1.13 -12.43
N ALA A 113 31.18 -1.96 -12.26
CA ALA A 113 29.77 -1.57 -12.29
C ALA A 113 28.97 -2.20 -11.12
N PRO A 114 29.11 -1.68 -9.89
CA PRO A 114 28.46 -2.25 -8.69
C PRO A 114 26.93 -2.26 -8.70
N SER A 115 26.31 -1.47 -9.58
CA SER A 115 24.86 -1.40 -9.77
C SER A 115 24.31 -2.49 -10.71
N GLU A 116 25.16 -3.30 -11.34
CA GLU A 116 24.72 -4.42 -12.17
C GLU A 116 24.36 -5.66 -11.32
N ALA A 117 23.59 -6.55 -11.95
CA ALA A 117 23.46 -7.93 -11.52
C ALA A 117 23.91 -8.83 -12.66
N ILE A 118 24.83 -9.76 -12.36
CA ILE A 118 25.40 -10.67 -13.35
C ILE A 118 24.71 -12.01 -13.25
N ILE A 119 24.32 -12.56 -14.40
CA ILE A 119 23.83 -13.94 -14.51
C ILE A 119 24.77 -14.68 -15.46
N LEU A 120 25.28 -15.83 -15.03
CA LEU A 120 25.98 -16.74 -15.93
C LEU A 120 24.97 -17.65 -16.62
N GLN A 121 25.03 -17.68 -17.95
CA GLN A 121 24.14 -18.53 -18.72
C GLN A 121 24.54 -20.01 -18.58
N SER A 122 23.66 -20.80 -17.98
CA SER A 122 23.87 -22.22 -17.72
C SER A 122 23.96 -23.06 -18.99
N ARG A 123 24.80 -24.10 -18.95
CA ARG A 123 24.95 -25.08 -20.03
C ARG A 123 24.77 -26.48 -19.47
N ASP A 124 23.77 -27.20 -19.96
CA ASP A 124 23.45 -28.56 -19.50
C ASP A 124 24.42 -29.56 -20.11
N LEU A 125 25.13 -30.28 -19.24
CA LEU A 125 25.91 -31.44 -19.67
C LEU A 125 24.97 -32.64 -19.90
N PRO A 126 25.24 -33.47 -20.92
CA PRO A 126 24.46 -34.68 -21.16
C PRO A 126 24.81 -35.77 -20.13
N TYR A 127 23.89 -36.74 -19.96
CA TYR A 127 24.10 -37.92 -19.10
C TYR A 127 25.39 -38.70 -19.40
N SER A 128 25.89 -38.61 -20.64
CA SER A 128 27.11 -39.29 -21.06
C SER A 128 28.39 -38.71 -20.45
N VAL A 129 28.36 -37.48 -19.92
CA VAL A 129 29.48 -36.91 -19.17
C VAL A 129 29.40 -37.44 -17.74
N THR A 130 30.36 -38.27 -17.39
CA THR A 130 30.41 -38.96 -16.10
C THR A 130 31.15 -38.14 -15.05
N GLU A 131 31.01 -38.51 -13.78
CA GLU A 131 31.73 -37.86 -12.69
C GLU A 131 33.26 -37.97 -12.84
N GLN A 132 33.75 -39.00 -13.54
CA GLN A 132 35.18 -39.19 -13.81
C GLN A 132 35.69 -38.16 -14.84
N ASP A 133 34.88 -37.84 -15.85
CA ASP A 133 35.21 -36.85 -16.88
C ASP A 133 35.32 -35.43 -16.31
N LEU A 134 34.72 -35.20 -15.12
CA LEU A 134 34.71 -33.92 -14.44
C LEU A 134 35.84 -33.74 -13.41
N LEU A 135 36.68 -34.75 -13.20
CA LEU A 135 37.84 -34.63 -12.31
C LEU A 135 38.97 -33.80 -12.93
N ASP A 136 39.15 -33.92 -14.25
CA ASP A 136 40.08 -33.11 -15.06
C ASP A 136 39.39 -32.72 -16.37
N PRO A 137 38.47 -31.74 -16.32
CA PRO A 137 37.58 -31.46 -17.44
C PRO A 137 38.31 -30.81 -18.62
N ASP A 138 38.16 -31.40 -19.81
CA ASP A 138 38.44 -30.69 -21.06
C ASP A 138 37.29 -29.73 -21.37
N TRP A 139 37.49 -28.46 -21.06
CA TRP A 139 36.49 -27.41 -21.24
C TRP A 139 36.05 -27.23 -22.70
N GLN A 140 36.92 -27.54 -23.66
CA GLN A 140 36.58 -27.43 -25.07
C GLN A 140 35.61 -28.54 -25.46
N ASP A 141 35.89 -29.79 -25.05
CA ASP A 141 34.99 -30.91 -25.27
C ASP A 141 33.65 -30.70 -24.57
N LEU A 142 33.66 -30.28 -23.30
CA LEU A 142 32.43 -29.95 -22.57
C LEU A 142 31.59 -28.88 -23.30
N ALA A 143 32.24 -27.85 -23.86
CA ALA A 143 31.54 -26.83 -24.63
C ALA A 143 30.87 -27.36 -25.91
N THR A 144 31.41 -28.41 -26.53
CA THR A 144 30.84 -29.01 -27.75
C THR A 144 29.59 -29.85 -27.48
N VAL A 145 29.55 -30.53 -26.33
CA VAL A 145 28.46 -31.45 -25.98
C VAL A 145 27.36 -30.79 -25.14
N ALA A 146 27.65 -29.67 -24.50
CA ALA A 146 26.70 -29.00 -23.61
C ALA A 146 25.60 -28.26 -24.38
N THR A 147 24.38 -28.30 -23.83
CA THR A 147 23.23 -27.56 -24.38
C THR A 147 23.04 -26.25 -23.63
N VAL A 148 22.99 -25.13 -24.34
CA VAL A 148 22.80 -23.81 -23.72
C VAL A 148 21.36 -23.67 -23.21
N ARG A 149 21.18 -23.40 -21.90
CA ARG A 149 19.85 -23.08 -21.37
C ARG A 149 19.38 -21.72 -21.87
N PRO A 150 18.10 -21.57 -22.26
CA PRO A 150 17.55 -20.27 -22.60
C PRO A 150 17.61 -19.25 -21.44
N ARG A 151 17.66 -17.95 -21.76
CA ARG A 151 17.81 -16.83 -20.80
C ARG A 151 16.55 -16.48 -20.00
N TRP A 152 15.74 -17.48 -19.65
CA TRP A 152 14.61 -17.36 -18.73
C TRP A 152 14.81 -18.12 -17.41
N GLY A 153 15.76 -19.06 -17.35
CA GLY A 153 16.19 -19.70 -16.10
C GLY A 153 17.40 -18.99 -15.52
N CYS A 154 17.29 -18.51 -14.27
CA CYS A 154 18.33 -17.67 -13.64
C CYS A 154 18.97 -18.34 -12.42
N GLY A 155 18.48 -19.53 -12.02
CA GLY A 155 18.85 -20.18 -10.76
C GLY A 155 20.31 -20.59 -10.61
N GLY A 156 21.05 -20.83 -11.70
CA GLY A 156 22.38 -21.43 -11.57
C GLY A 156 23.45 -20.52 -10.97
N LEU A 157 23.48 -19.24 -11.37
CA LEU A 157 24.28 -18.24 -10.69
C LEU A 157 23.73 -16.83 -10.90
N VAL A 158 23.43 -16.16 -9.80
CA VAL A 158 23.15 -14.72 -9.75
C VAL A 158 24.20 -14.06 -8.85
N ALA A 159 24.87 -13.05 -9.38
CA ALA A 159 25.86 -12.28 -8.65
C ALA A 159 25.47 -10.81 -8.57
N THR A 160 25.66 -10.22 -7.39
CA THR A 160 25.39 -8.80 -7.14
C THR A 160 26.43 -8.23 -6.19
N HIS A 161 26.62 -6.92 -6.21
CA HIS A 161 27.35 -6.26 -5.12
C HIS A 161 26.60 -6.51 -3.79
N ARG A 162 27.35 -6.78 -2.72
CA ARG A 162 26.82 -7.08 -1.39
C ARG A 162 25.76 -6.07 -0.94
N ASP A 163 26.04 -4.78 -1.09
CA ASP A 163 25.10 -3.72 -0.68
C ASP A 163 23.75 -3.80 -1.40
N THR A 164 23.73 -4.26 -2.67
CA THR A 164 22.50 -4.49 -3.42
C THR A 164 21.71 -5.65 -2.82
N TYR A 165 22.38 -6.76 -2.51
CA TYR A 165 21.75 -7.89 -1.82
C TYR A 165 21.17 -7.49 -0.47
N LEU A 166 21.92 -6.75 0.34
CA LEU A 166 21.52 -6.28 1.68
C LEU A 166 20.31 -5.33 1.62
N LYS A 167 20.30 -4.37 0.69
CA LYS A 167 19.18 -3.42 0.50
C LYS A 167 17.89 -4.13 0.10
N LEU A 168 17.99 -5.20 -0.70
CA LEU A 168 16.85 -6.00 -1.16
C LEU A 168 16.43 -7.11 -0.18
N ARG A 169 17.24 -7.31 0.88
CA ARG A 169 17.05 -8.30 1.94
C ARG A 169 17.07 -9.75 1.46
N GLY A 170 17.93 -10.04 0.48
CA GLY A 170 18.11 -11.38 -0.06
C GLY A 170 16.87 -11.94 -0.76
N TYR A 171 16.70 -13.27 -0.69
CA TYR A 171 15.58 -14.01 -1.27
C TYR A 171 14.33 -13.95 -0.39
N ASP A 172 13.15 -14.14 -0.99
CA ASP A 172 11.87 -14.11 -0.28
C ASP A 172 11.69 -15.34 0.63
N GLU A 173 11.80 -15.17 1.95
CA GLU A 173 11.70 -16.28 2.91
C GLU A 173 10.29 -16.85 3.04
N ARG A 174 9.27 -16.21 2.43
CA ARG A 174 7.91 -16.77 2.35
C ARG A 174 7.87 -17.98 1.41
N MET A 175 8.80 -18.07 0.46
CA MET A 175 8.91 -19.19 -0.46
C MET A 175 9.60 -20.39 0.21
N HIS A 176 9.12 -21.58 -0.08
CA HIS A 176 9.75 -22.82 0.34
C HIS A 176 9.67 -23.88 -0.74
N THR A 177 10.30 -25.01 -0.49
CA THR A 177 10.65 -26.02 -1.49
C THR A 177 11.59 -25.39 -2.53
N TYR A 178 11.30 -25.54 -3.81
CA TYR A 178 12.14 -25.09 -4.90
C TYR A 178 11.28 -24.44 -5.98
N GLY A 179 11.74 -23.32 -6.55
CA GLY A 179 11.17 -22.69 -7.73
C GLY A 179 10.57 -21.32 -7.48
N GLY A 180 10.95 -20.36 -8.34
CA GLY A 180 10.39 -19.02 -8.40
C GLY A 180 11.17 -17.96 -7.61
N GLU A 181 12.06 -18.37 -6.70
CA GLU A 181 12.87 -17.48 -5.87
C GLU A 181 13.90 -16.68 -6.67
N ASP A 182 14.50 -17.29 -7.69
CA ASP A 182 15.44 -16.67 -8.62
C ASP A 182 14.74 -15.61 -9.49
N ILE A 183 13.54 -15.94 -9.98
CA ILE A 183 12.68 -15.05 -10.75
C ILE A 183 12.24 -13.85 -9.90
N ASP A 184 11.82 -14.09 -8.65
CA ASP A 184 11.47 -13.03 -7.70
C ASP A 184 12.64 -12.08 -7.47
N TYR A 185 13.81 -12.63 -7.12
CA TYR A 185 14.99 -11.83 -6.86
C TYR A 185 15.41 -11.01 -8.09
N LEU A 186 15.36 -11.60 -9.29
CA LEU A 186 15.65 -10.90 -10.53
C LEU A 186 14.68 -9.76 -10.83
N LYS A 187 13.38 -9.97 -10.60
CA LYS A 187 12.37 -8.92 -10.76
C LYS A 187 12.66 -7.76 -9.81
N ARG A 188 13.05 -8.04 -8.57
CA ARG A 188 13.41 -7.03 -7.58
C ARG A 188 14.69 -6.29 -7.91
N LEU A 189 15.71 -6.98 -8.42
CA LEU A 189 16.93 -6.35 -8.95
C LEU A 189 16.58 -5.33 -10.04
N ARG A 190 15.76 -5.71 -11.02
CA ARG A 190 15.28 -4.78 -12.06
C ARG A 190 14.51 -3.58 -11.46
N ARG A 191 13.57 -3.82 -10.53
CA ARG A 191 12.81 -2.75 -9.86
C ARG A 191 13.69 -1.84 -9.00
N SER A 192 14.83 -2.32 -8.53
CA SER A 192 15.81 -1.50 -7.81
C SER A 192 16.66 -0.62 -8.74
N GLY A 193 16.53 -0.77 -10.06
CA GLY A 193 17.32 -0.07 -11.07
C GLY A 193 18.55 -0.83 -11.55
N ALA A 194 18.78 -2.06 -11.08
CA ALA A 194 19.93 -2.85 -11.50
C ALA A 194 19.77 -3.31 -12.97
N THR A 195 20.85 -3.14 -13.74
CA THR A 195 20.92 -3.69 -15.10
C THR A 195 21.28 -5.17 -15.01
N ILE A 196 20.50 -6.02 -15.69
CA ILE A 196 20.75 -7.46 -15.72
C ILE A 196 21.68 -7.77 -16.89
N HIS A 197 22.90 -8.19 -16.58
CA HIS A 197 23.90 -8.55 -17.56
C HIS A 197 24.08 -10.08 -17.60
N TRP A 198 23.69 -10.67 -18.72
CA TRP A 198 23.99 -12.07 -19.02
C TRP A 198 25.42 -12.16 -19.55
N LEU A 199 26.35 -12.56 -18.68
CA LEU A 199 27.75 -12.65 -19.05
C LEU A 199 27.97 -13.96 -19.83
N ASP A 200 28.29 -13.82 -21.11
CA ASP A 200 28.40 -14.90 -22.09
C ASP A 200 29.66 -14.71 -22.93
N GLU A 201 30.82 -14.89 -22.30
CA GLU A 201 32.13 -14.85 -22.95
C GLU A 201 32.64 -16.29 -23.18
N PRO A 202 33.43 -16.58 -24.25
CA PRO A 202 33.91 -17.94 -24.53
C PRO A 202 34.63 -18.64 -23.38
N SER A 203 35.43 -17.90 -22.59
CA SER A 203 36.19 -18.39 -21.43
C SER A 203 35.40 -18.37 -20.12
N VAL A 204 34.21 -17.78 -20.10
CA VAL A 204 33.37 -17.62 -18.91
C VAL A 204 32.16 -18.54 -19.05
N ARG A 205 32.24 -19.72 -18.45
CA ARG A 205 31.25 -20.78 -18.60
C ARG A 205 30.85 -21.36 -17.26
N MET A 206 29.56 -21.64 -17.16
CA MET A 206 28.95 -22.40 -16.08
C MET A 206 28.24 -23.61 -16.70
N TYR A 207 28.53 -24.78 -16.18
CA TYR A 207 27.93 -26.03 -16.61
C TYR A 207 27.11 -26.64 -15.48
N HIS A 208 25.90 -27.07 -15.80
CA HIS A 208 25.05 -27.84 -14.90
C HIS A 208 25.31 -29.32 -15.14
N VAL A 209 25.82 -29.99 -14.10
CA VAL A 209 26.13 -31.41 -14.12
C VAL A 209 24.82 -32.20 -14.19
N TRP A 210 24.76 -33.19 -15.08
CA TRP A 210 23.53 -33.97 -15.24
C TRP A 210 23.17 -34.70 -13.94
N HIS A 211 21.89 -34.66 -13.60
CA HIS A 211 21.29 -35.51 -12.58
C HIS A 211 19.84 -35.86 -13.00
N PRO A 212 19.24 -36.94 -12.45
CA PRO A 212 17.84 -37.23 -12.68
C PRO A 212 16.95 -36.05 -12.23
N SER A 213 15.94 -35.72 -13.02
CA SER A 213 15.04 -34.61 -12.70
C SER A 213 14.24 -34.89 -11.43
N THR A 214 14.34 -34.01 -10.44
CA THR A 214 13.54 -34.08 -9.21
C THR A 214 12.15 -33.47 -9.35
N SER A 215 11.86 -32.78 -10.46
CA SER A 215 10.52 -32.25 -10.74
C SER A 215 9.45 -33.33 -10.84
N ALA A 216 9.83 -34.54 -11.28
CA ALA A 216 8.93 -35.69 -11.38
C ALA A 216 8.53 -36.24 -10.01
N ALA A 217 9.43 -36.19 -9.02
CA ALA A 217 9.14 -36.59 -7.64
C ALA A 217 8.30 -35.52 -6.92
N ALA A 218 8.62 -34.23 -7.11
CA ALA A 218 7.84 -33.12 -6.55
C ALA A 218 6.41 -33.07 -7.09
N ALA A 219 6.19 -33.43 -8.36
CA ALA A 219 4.85 -33.49 -8.96
C ALA A 219 3.95 -34.58 -8.37
N GLN A 220 4.52 -35.56 -7.66
CA GLN A 220 3.78 -36.63 -7.00
C GLN A 220 3.37 -36.27 -5.55
N ASP A 221 3.92 -35.18 -4.99
CA ASP A 221 3.58 -34.67 -3.67
C ASP A 221 2.62 -33.46 -3.78
N PRO A 222 1.36 -33.59 -3.31
CA PRO A 222 0.40 -32.50 -3.29
C PRO A 222 0.88 -31.27 -2.51
N ALA A 223 1.64 -31.45 -1.43
CA ALA A 223 2.14 -30.35 -0.60
C ALA A 223 3.23 -29.57 -1.36
N ALA A 224 4.18 -30.27 -1.98
CA ALA A 224 5.19 -29.65 -2.85
C ALA A 224 4.54 -28.91 -4.04
N THR A 225 3.52 -29.49 -4.66
CA THR A 225 2.78 -28.85 -5.76
C THR A 225 2.07 -27.57 -5.31
N ALA A 226 1.42 -27.59 -4.15
CA ALA A 226 0.79 -26.40 -3.56
C ALA A 226 1.82 -25.30 -3.23
N ALA A 227 2.98 -25.69 -2.69
CA ALA A 227 4.07 -24.77 -2.40
C ALA A 227 4.62 -24.09 -3.67
N ILE A 228 4.88 -24.86 -4.73
CA ILE A 228 5.35 -24.33 -6.02
C ILE A 228 4.32 -23.36 -6.61
N LYS A 229 3.03 -23.69 -6.54
CA LYS A 229 1.95 -22.79 -6.96
C LYS A 229 1.96 -21.50 -6.14
N ARG A 230 2.11 -21.60 -4.81
CA ARG A 230 2.18 -20.44 -3.91
C ARG A 230 3.40 -19.56 -4.20
N ASN A 231 4.57 -20.14 -4.46
CA ASN A 231 5.76 -19.40 -4.87
C ASN A 231 5.52 -18.65 -6.18
N ARG A 232 4.86 -19.30 -7.15
CA ARG A 232 4.46 -18.65 -8.40
C ARG A 232 3.54 -17.46 -8.17
N GLU A 233 2.54 -17.59 -7.31
CA GLU A 233 1.64 -16.48 -6.95
C GLU A 233 2.39 -15.34 -6.27
N LEU A 234 3.33 -15.64 -5.36
CA LEU A 234 4.19 -14.64 -4.72
C LEU A 234 4.98 -13.84 -5.76
N HIS A 235 5.83 -14.48 -6.56
CA HIS A 235 6.70 -13.75 -7.48
C HIS A 235 5.94 -13.11 -8.65
N THR A 236 4.67 -13.48 -8.86
CA THR A 236 3.83 -12.92 -9.94
C THR A 236 3.03 -11.71 -9.46
N ASN A 237 2.41 -11.81 -8.29
CA ASN A 237 1.47 -10.80 -7.80
C ASN A 237 2.13 -9.80 -6.86
N ASP A 238 3.18 -10.22 -6.15
CA ASP A 238 3.87 -9.34 -5.23
C ASP A 238 4.91 -8.48 -5.96
N ASN A 239 4.56 -7.22 -6.13
CA ASN A 239 5.38 -6.24 -6.84
C ASN A 239 6.35 -5.46 -5.95
N THR A 240 6.44 -5.71 -4.64
CA THR A 240 7.37 -4.93 -3.80
C THR A 240 8.83 -5.17 -4.19
N THR A 241 9.68 -4.16 -3.96
CA THR A 241 11.11 -4.23 -4.27
C THR A 241 11.92 -4.86 -3.13
N VAL A 242 11.52 -4.67 -1.88
CA VAL A 242 12.21 -5.20 -0.69
C VAL A 242 11.37 -6.32 -0.06
N ARG A 243 12.01 -7.46 0.26
CA ARG A 243 11.38 -8.62 0.92
C ARG A 243 11.71 -8.65 2.41
N ASN A 244 11.13 -9.61 3.14
CA ASN A 244 11.48 -9.88 4.53
C ASN A 244 11.34 -8.61 5.42
N VAL A 245 10.24 -7.88 5.22
CA VAL A 245 9.97 -6.59 5.87
C VAL A 245 9.52 -6.75 7.32
N VAL A 246 8.59 -7.67 7.58
CA VAL A 246 8.08 -7.97 8.94
C VAL A 246 8.98 -8.97 9.67
N ARG A 247 9.42 -10.03 8.97
CA ARG A 247 10.29 -11.06 9.53
C ARG A 247 11.41 -11.34 8.53
N TRP A 248 12.64 -11.26 9.01
CA TRP A 248 13.84 -11.63 8.27
C TRP A 248 14.67 -12.59 9.13
N THR A 249 14.45 -13.88 8.91
CA THR A 249 14.98 -14.96 9.75
C THR A 249 16.50 -15.01 9.69
N HIS A 250 17.05 -14.83 8.49
CA HIS A 250 18.49 -14.83 8.25
C HIS A 250 18.97 -13.42 7.89
N ARG A 251 18.75 -12.46 8.81
CA ARG A 251 19.20 -11.08 8.66
C ARG A 251 20.72 -11.02 8.72
N HIS A 252 21.34 -10.45 7.69
CA HIS A 252 22.77 -10.16 7.69
C HIS A 252 23.10 -9.07 8.74
N PRO A 253 24.21 -9.20 9.52
CA PRO A 253 24.57 -8.23 10.55
C PRO A 253 24.75 -6.79 10.02
N GLU A 254 25.43 -6.64 8.88
CA GLU A 254 25.64 -5.34 8.21
C GLU A 254 24.42 -4.83 7.41
N ALA A 255 23.27 -5.52 7.42
CA ALA A 255 22.12 -5.06 6.66
C ALA A 255 21.61 -3.70 7.17
N PRO A 256 21.34 -2.74 6.27
CA PRO A 256 20.73 -1.48 6.67
C PRO A 256 19.25 -1.68 7.09
N PRO A 257 18.70 -0.74 7.87
CA PRO A 257 17.25 -0.68 8.09
C PRO A 257 16.51 -0.49 6.76
N VAL A 258 15.21 -0.84 6.69
CA VAL A 258 14.41 -0.55 5.48
C VAL A 258 14.23 0.96 5.33
N VAL A 259 13.83 1.62 6.42
CA VAL A 259 13.46 3.03 6.42
C VAL A 259 14.26 3.77 7.48
N SER A 260 14.87 4.88 7.07
CA SER A 260 15.32 5.91 7.99
C SER A 260 14.25 6.99 8.09
N VAL A 261 13.78 7.25 9.31
CA VAL A 261 12.84 8.33 9.61
C VAL A 261 13.61 9.49 10.20
N MET A 262 13.64 10.62 9.52
CA MET A 262 14.35 11.80 9.99
C MET A 262 13.39 12.65 10.82
N VAL A 263 13.81 13.06 12.01
CA VAL A 263 13.01 13.86 12.94
C VAL A 263 13.80 15.11 13.30
N ASN A 264 13.26 16.30 13.04
CA ASN A 264 13.90 17.54 13.42
C ASN A 264 13.63 17.89 14.88
N CYS A 265 14.65 17.73 15.72
CA CYS A 265 14.56 18.01 17.14
C CYS A 265 14.47 19.50 17.46
N GLU A 266 14.87 20.39 16.54
CA GLU A 266 14.79 21.85 16.76
C GLU A 266 13.33 22.35 16.81
N GLU A 267 12.38 21.57 16.29
CA GLU A 267 10.94 21.87 16.38
C GLU A 267 10.34 21.56 17.76
N TYR A 268 11.09 20.86 18.61
CA TYR A 268 10.65 20.42 19.94
C TYR A 268 11.41 21.16 21.03
N THR A 269 10.71 21.38 22.15
CA THR A 269 11.31 22.03 23.32
C THR A 269 12.31 21.12 24.04
N ASP A 270 11.98 19.84 24.18
CA ASP A 270 12.83 18.79 24.76
C ASP A 270 12.32 17.40 24.30
N PRO A 271 13.00 16.28 24.64
CA PRO A 271 12.58 14.95 24.22
C PRO A 271 11.16 14.54 24.65
N SER A 272 10.63 15.12 25.74
CA SER A 272 9.28 14.81 26.23
C SER A 272 8.18 15.40 25.35
N ASP A 273 8.43 16.55 24.72
CA ASP A 273 7.53 17.20 23.76
C ASP A 273 7.33 16.33 22.50
N GLY A 274 8.38 15.62 22.06
CA GLY A 274 8.33 14.71 20.91
C GLY A 274 8.01 13.25 21.26
N ALA A 275 7.78 12.93 22.53
CA ALA A 275 7.71 11.56 23.03
C ALA A 275 6.64 10.72 22.32
N VAL A 276 5.43 11.27 22.17
CA VAL A 276 4.29 10.54 21.59
C VAL A 276 4.55 10.25 20.11
N GLU A 277 4.98 11.25 19.35
CA GLU A 277 5.17 11.15 17.90
C GLU A 277 6.26 10.14 17.56
N ILE A 278 7.41 10.23 18.22
CA ILE A 278 8.51 9.29 18.06
C ILE A 278 8.12 7.88 18.53
N SER A 279 7.29 7.76 19.58
CA SER A 279 6.79 6.45 20.01
C SER A 279 5.89 5.79 18.95
N THR A 280 5.06 6.56 18.23
CA THR A 280 4.26 6.01 17.11
C THR A 280 5.12 5.57 15.92
N LEU A 281 6.29 6.20 15.71
CA LEU A 281 7.29 5.77 14.73
C LEU A 281 8.01 4.49 15.18
N LEU A 282 8.32 4.35 16.48
CA LEU A 282 8.93 3.14 17.03
C LEU A 282 7.95 1.95 17.06
N GLY A 283 6.64 2.23 17.18
CA GLY A 283 5.54 1.26 17.21
C GLY A 283 5.07 0.76 15.84
N GLN A 284 5.93 0.84 14.81
CA GLN A 284 5.59 0.35 13.47
C GLN A 284 5.67 -1.19 13.37
N THR A 285 4.81 -1.81 12.56
CA THR A 285 4.88 -3.24 12.20
C THR A 285 6.16 -3.56 11.42
N LEU A 286 6.62 -2.59 10.63
CA LEU A 286 7.98 -2.57 10.09
C LEU A 286 8.95 -2.14 11.19
N THR A 287 9.58 -3.11 11.84
CA THR A 287 10.41 -2.87 13.03
C THR A 287 11.86 -2.53 12.71
N ASP A 288 12.39 -2.99 11.56
CA ASP A 288 13.76 -2.74 11.13
C ASP A 288 13.86 -1.38 10.43
N ILE A 289 13.73 -0.35 11.25
CA ILE A 289 13.80 1.07 10.93
C ILE A 289 14.88 1.72 11.79
N GLU A 290 15.30 2.91 11.39
CA GLU A 290 16.03 3.82 12.28
C GLU A 290 15.36 5.18 12.32
N ILE A 291 15.46 5.84 13.47
CA ILE A 291 15.02 7.21 13.67
C ILE A 291 16.27 8.07 13.81
N VAL A 292 16.45 9.01 12.88
CA VAL A 292 17.61 9.91 12.81
C VAL A 292 17.18 11.29 13.31
N LEU A 293 17.65 11.64 14.50
CA LEU A 293 17.36 12.90 15.17
C LEU A 293 18.27 14.02 14.65
N VAL A 294 17.68 15.00 13.95
CA VAL A 294 18.37 16.16 13.38
C VAL A 294 18.41 17.28 14.41
N GLY A 295 19.60 17.83 14.70
CA GLY A 295 19.77 18.87 15.73
C GLY A 295 19.64 18.37 17.18
N GLY A 296 19.32 17.09 17.39
CA GLY A 296 19.23 16.46 18.70
C GLY A 296 20.58 16.29 19.39
N ASP A 297 20.56 15.87 20.65
CA ASP A 297 21.75 15.58 21.45
C ASP A 297 21.59 14.31 22.29
N SER A 298 22.60 14.00 23.13
CA SER A 298 22.60 12.80 23.96
C SER A 298 21.42 12.69 24.95
N SER A 299 20.70 13.78 25.24
CA SER A 299 19.52 13.74 26.10
C SER A 299 18.37 12.99 25.42
N TRP A 300 18.22 13.15 24.11
CA TRP A 300 17.20 12.45 23.32
C TRP A 300 17.43 10.93 23.30
N GLN A 301 18.67 10.51 23.06
CA GLN A 301 19.03 9.09 23.09
C GLN A 301 18.76 8.45 24.45
N ARG A 302 19.09 9.16 25.54
CA ARG A 302 18.83 8.69 26.91
C ARG A 302 17.35 8.62 27.23
N PHE A 303 16.56 9.57 26.73
CA PHE A 303 15.12 9.63 26.99
C PHE A 303 14.38 8.44 26.36
N PHE A 304 14.62 8.18 25.07
CA PHE A 304 13.95 7.08 24.36
C PHE A 304 14.58 5.71 24.69
N ASN A 305 15.88 5.67 24.96
CA ASN A 305 16.62 4.44 25.30
C ASN A 305 16.34 3.27 24.35
N ASP A 306 16.20 3.55 23.05
CA ASP A 306 15.94 2.57 22.00
C ASP A 306 17.11 2.59 20.99
N PRO A 307 17.71 1.43 20.66
CA PRO A 307 18.86 1.35 19.76
C PRO A 307 18.55 1.81 18.33
N ARG A 308 17.27 1.94 17.95
CA ARG A 308 16.84 2.48 16.65
C ARG A 308 16.91 4.01 16.59
N VAL A 309 17.02 4.70 17.73
CA VAL A 309 17.07 6.16 17.81
C VAL A 309 18.51 6.63 17.84
N ALA A 310 18.96 7.28 16.77
CA ALA A 310 20.31 7.80 16.61
C ALA A 310 20.30 9.32 16.39
N VAL A 311 21.23 10.02 17.01
CA VAL A 311 21.44 11.46 16.77
C VAL A 311 22.33 11.63 15.55
N ALA A 312 21.86 12.41 14.57
CA ALA A 312 22.67 12.78 13.43
C ALA A 312 23.90 13.57 13.90
N PRO A 313 25.08 13.39 13.28
CA PRO A 313 26.22 14.24 13.55
C PRO A 313 25.84 15.71 13.40
N ARG A 314 26.24 16.55 14.37
CA ARG A 314 26.10 18.01 14.26
C ARG A 314 26.97 18.48 13.10
N LEU A 315 26.34 18.72 11.96
CA LEU A 315 26.91 19.30 10.76
C LEU A 315 26.07 20.51 10.39
N ASP A 316 26.67 21.51 9.75
CA ASP A 316 26.08 22.82 9.48
C ASP A 316 24.85 22.77 8.52
N ASP A 317 24.48 21.58 8.02
CA ASP A 317 23.48 21.39 6.94
C ASP A 317 22.14 20.74 7.35
N GLY A 318 21.82 20.61 8.65
CA GLY A 318 20.51 20.12 9.12
C GLY A 318 20.07 18.77 8.50
N TRP A 319 18.94 18.75 7.78
CA TRP A 319 18.37 17.55 7.14
C TRP A 319 19.28 16.90 6.09
N VAL A 320 20.09 17.69 5.38
CA VAL A 320 21.02 17.19 4.35
C VAL A 320 22.06 16.27 4.99
N ALA A 321 22.60 16.69 6.13
CA ALA A 321 23.53 15.89 6.92
C ALA A 321 22.88 14.60 7.42
N ALA A 322 21.63 14.69 7.89
CA ALA A 322 20.86 13.53 8.34
C ALA A 322 20.62 12.50 7.21
N ILE A 323 20.30 12.95 6.00
CA ILE A 323 20.11 12.08 4.83
C ILE A 323 21.44 11.43 4.39
N LYS A 324 22.54 12.18 4.40
CA LYS A 324 23.87 11.63 4.12
C LYS A 324 24.28 10.57 5.15
N HIS A 325 23.94 10.80 6.43
CA HIS A 325 24.25 9.89 7.53
C HIS A 325 23.30 8.70 7.65
N SER A 326 22.07 8.82 7.15
CA SER A 326 21.09 7.75 7.19
C SER A 326 21.59 6.52 6.44
N ARG A 327 21.14 5.34 6.86
CA ARG A 327 21.56 4.04 6.34
C ARG A 327 20.45 3.33 5.56
N GLY A 328 19.20 3.72 5.77
CA GLY A 328 18.02 3.04 5.26
C GLY A 328 17.96 2.96 3.74
N THR A 329 17.33 1.91 3.21
CA THR A 329 17.05 1.79 1.77
C THR A 329 16.13 2.94 1.31
N PHE A 330 15.18 3.31 2.15
CA PHE A 330 14.27 4.43 1.97
C PHE A 330 14.44 5.44 3.09
N ILE A 331 14.03 6.68 2.81
CA ILE A 331 13.94 7.74 3.80
C ILE A 331 12.52 8.30 3.85
N THR A 332 12.13 8.81 5.01
CA THR A 332 10.96 9.67 5.15
C THR A 332 11.25 10.72 6.20
N LEU A 333 10.65 11.90 6.04
CA LEU A 333 10.82 13.02 6.96
C LEU A 333 9.60 13.07 7.85
N HIS A 334 9.78 13.38 9.13
CA HIS A 334 8.69 13.54 10.09
C HIS A 334 8.53 15.01 10.44
N ALA A 335 7.30 15.52 10.30
CA ALA A 335 6.94 16.85 10.77
C ALA A 335 6.34 16.77 12.17
N ARG A 336 6.62 17.76 13.01
CA ARG A 336 6.02 17.87 14.33
C ARG A 336 4.47 17.90 14.28
N ARG A 337 3.85 17.40 15.35
CA ARG A 337 2.41 17.14 15.54
C ARG A 337 1.83 16.09 14.60
N GLN A 338 2.64 15.14 14.13
CA GLN A 338 2.16 14.01 13.31
C GLN A 338 2.22 12.69 14.06
N LEU A 339 1.09 11.97 14.02
CA LEU A 339 0.96 10.63 14.58
C LEU A 339 0.83 9.60 13.47
N HIS A 340 1.53 8.49 13.60
CA HIS A 340 1.60 7.46 12.57
C HIS A 340 0.78 6.24 12.96
N VAL A 341 -0.06 5.75 12.05
CA VAL A 341 -0.70 4.43 12.21
C VAL A 341 0.38 3.33 12.19
N SER A 342 0.19 2.27 12.98
CA SER A 342 1.25 1.29 13.26
C SER A 342 1.75 0.51 12.03
N ASN A 343 1.03 0.47 10.92
CA ASN A 343 1.48 -0.21 9.69
C ASN A 343 1.84 0.74 8.55
N ARG A 344 1.99 2.04 8.82
CA ARG A 344 2.22 3.06 7.78
C ARG A 344 3.47 2.77 6.95
N LEU A 345 4.61 2.55 7.60
CA LEU A 345 5.88 2.36 6.89
C LEU A 345 5.89 1.04 6.10
N GLU A 346 5.28 -0.01 6.64
CA GLU A 346 5.09 -1.28 5.92
C GLU A 346 4.27 -1.08 4.65
N ARG A 347 3.13 -0.36 4.73
CA ARG A 347 2.29 -0.05 3.57
C ARG A 347 3.04 0.75 2.51
N LEU A 348 3.73 1.81 2.91
CA LEU A 348 4.51 2.65 2.00
C LEU A 348 5.59 1.84 1.27
N VAL A 349 6.33 0.99 1.98
CA VAL A 349 7.33 0.10 1.37
C VAL A 349 6.67 -0.88 0.40
N ASN A 350 5.48 -1.39 0.71
CA ASN A 350 4.76 -2.31 -0.16
C ASN A 350 4.29 -1.68 -1.49
N LEU A 351 4.24 -0.35 -1.56
CA LEU A 351 3.87 0.37 -2.78
C LEU A 351 5.05 0.69 -3.70
N THR A 352 6.29 0.39 -3.28
CA THR A 352 7.55 0.69 -4.01
C THR A 352 7.80 -0.25 -5.20
N SER A 353 6.78 -0.45 -6.03
CA SER A 353 6.74 -1.44 -7.12
C SER A 353 7.55 -1.09 -8.36
N THR A 354 8.07 0.14 -8.46
CA THR A 354 8.82 0.62 -9.64
C THR A 354 10.01 1.48 -9.21
N SER A 355 11.16 1.30 -9.86
CA SER A 355 12.33 2.19 -9.75
C SER A 355 11.95 3.63 -10.11
N GLY A 356 12.54 4.60 -9.41
CA GLY A 356 12.37 6.03 -9.73
C GLY A 356 11.03 6.64 -9.32
N ARG A 357 10.27 5.96 -8.45
CA ARG A 357 9.04 6.50 -7.85
C ARG A 357 9.20 6.68 -6.35
N ALA A 358 8.80 7.84 -5.85
CA ALA A 358 8.51 8.06 -4.44
C ALA A 358 7.02 7.81 -4.19
N ILE A 359 6.68 7.32 -3.00
CA ILE A 359 5.30 7.01 -2.62
C ILE A 359 4.86 8.03 -1.59
N ALA A 360 3.72 8.68 -1.81
CA ALA A 360 3.10 9.55 -0.82
C ALA A 360 1.82 8.89 -0.29
N ASP A 361 1.63 8.91 1.02
CA ASP A 361 0.39 8.48 1.64
C ASP A 361 -0.46 9.63 2.20
N SER A 362 -1.76 9.40 2.21
CA SER A 362 -2.73 10.23 2.90
C SER A 362 -2.79 9.99 4.41
N THR A 363 -2.20 8.89 4.89
CA THR A 363 -2.43 8.33 6.22
C THR A 363 -1.52 8.86 7.33
N ALA A 364 -0.83 9.97 7.09
CA ALA A 364 0.16 10.53 8.02
C ALA A 364 -0.43 11.19 9.29
N MET A 365 -1.74 11.14 9.52
CA MET A 365 -2.33 11.81 10.68
C MET A 365 -3.48 11.04 11.31
N VAL A 366 -3.39 10.92 12.64
CA VAL A 366 -4.50 10.59 13.52
C VAL A 366 -4.75 11.84 14.37
N THR A 367 -5.97 12.37 14.34
CA THR A 367 -6.35 13.54 15.14
C THR A 367 -6.96 13.09 16.46
N ARG A 368 -6.69 13.82 17.54
CA ARG A 368 -7.31 13.59 18.85
C ARG A 368 -8.49 14.54 19.02
N SER A 369 -9.69 14.00 19.19
CA SER A 369 -10.88 14.79 19.50
C SER A 369 -10.77 15.44 20.90
N SER A 370 -11.62 16.42 21.18
CA SER A 370 -11.78 17.00 22.53
C SER A 370 -12.29 15.99 23.58
N SER A 371 -12.85 14.85 23.14
CA SER A 371 -13.22 13.71 23.98
C SER A 371 -12.11 12.67 24.15
N GLY A 372 -10.94 12.88 23.52
CA GLY A 372 -9.78 11.98 23.65
C GLY A 372 -9.76 10.79 22.69
N VAL A 373 -10.68 10.74 21.72
CA VAL A 373 -10.79 9.68 20.70
C VAL A 373 -9.87 10.01 19.52
N PHE A 374 -9.20 8.98 19.00
CA PHE A 374 -8.22 9.11 17.92
C PHE A 374 -8.83 8.67 16.58
N SER A 375 -8.88 9.58 15.60
CA SER A 375 -9.46 9.30 14.28
C SER A 375 -8.47 9.56 13.14
N PRO A 376 -8.30 8.62 12.19
CA PRO A 376 -7.46 8.84 11.01
C PRO A 376 -8.01 10.01 10.17
N VAL A 377 -7.12 10.83 9.63
CA VAL A 377 -7.46 11.94 8.73
C VAL A 377 -7.60 11.39 7.31
N ALA A 378 -8.73 11.69 6.65
CA ALA A 378 -9.00 11.23 5.30
C ALA A 378 -8.08 11.90 4.26
N ALA A 379 -7.74 11.14 3.20
CA ALA A 379 -6.91 11.56 2.07
C ALA A 379 -7.36 12.85 1.37
N SER A 380 -8.65 13.17 1.42
CA SER A 380 -9.22 14.38 0.82
C SER A 380 -8.74 15.69 1.46
N ILE A 381 -8.03 15.63 2.59
CA ILE A 381 -7.43 16.78 3.29
C ILE A 381 -5.97 17.01 2.81
N LEU A 382 -5.44 16.16 1.91
CA LEU A 382 -4.06 16.25 1.36
C LEU A 382 -3.66 17.60 0.76
N ASN A 383 -4.62 18.44 0.36
CA ASN A 383 -4.37 19.75 -0.24
C ASN A 383 -4.21 20.91 0.78
N THR A 384 -4.30 20.65 2.08
CA THR A 384 -4.17 21.68 3.14
C THR A 384 -3.00 21.45 4.10
N PHE A 385 -2.05 20.57 3.75
CA PHE A 385 -0.92 20.22 4.63
C PHE A 385 0.13 21.33 4.67
N PRO A 386 0.54 21.80 5.87
CA PRO A 386 1.68 22.71 5.99
C PRO A 386 3.02 22.03 5.66
N ASN A 387 3.10 20.68 5.69
CA ASN A 387 4.34 19.90 5.52
C ASN A 387 4.14 18.68 4.59
N PRO A 388 3.91 18.86 3.28
CA PRO A 388 3.60 17.77 2.34
C PRO A 388 4.76 16.79 2.12
N TRP A 389 5.98 17.15 2.53
CA TRP A 389 7.17 16.31 2.45
C TRP A 389 7.16 15.13 3.43
N SER A 390 6.39 15.20 4.53
CA SER A 390 6.40 14.16 5.57
C SER A 390 5.51 12.95 5.25
N SER A 391 4.67 13.08 4.23
CA SER A 391 3.86 11.98 3.68
C SER A 391 4.64 11.08 2.73
N VAL A 392 5.87 11.46 2.36
CA VAL A 392 6.60 10.84 1.25
C VAL A 392 7.65 9.84 1.76
N LEU A 393 7.60 8.62 1.23
CA LEU A 393 8.68 7.65 1.27
C LEU A 393 9.52 7.78 -0.01
N ILE A 394 10.79 8.13 0.17
CA ILE A 394 11.73 8.43 -0.92
C ILE A 394 12.82 7.36 -0.94
N PRO A 395 13.16 6.74 -2.08
CA PRO A 395 14.37 5.92 -2.16
C PRO A 395 15.60 6.76 -1.79
N ARG A 396 16.43 6.28 -0.87
CA ARG A 396 17.52 7.09 -0.31
C ARG A 396 18.48 7.60 -1.39
N GLN A 397 18.78 6.78 -2.40
CA GLN A 397 19.67 7.18 -3.48
C GLN A 397 19.12 8.38 -4.25
N ASN A 398 17.82 8.37 -4.57
CA ASN A 398 17.15 9.50 -5.22
C ASN A 398 17.20 10.77 -4.38
N ALA A 399 17.08 10.66 -3.05
CA ALA A 399 17.25 11.80 -2.16
C ALA A 399 18.70 12.36 -2.19
N LEU A 400 19.71 11.49 -2.17
CA LEU A 400 21.11 11.89 -2.27
C LEU A 400 21.43 12.55 -3.62
N ASP A 401 20.91 11.99 -4.71
CA ASP A 401 21.10 12.53 -6.06
C ASP A 401 20.45 13.93 -6.17
N GLY A 402 19.25 14.10 -5.61
CA GLY A 402 18.59 15.41 -5.53
C GLY A 402 19.39 16.46 -4.73
N LEU A 403 19.99 16.05 -3.61
CA LEU A 403 20.84 16.92 -2.79
C LEU A 403 22.11 17.40 -3.49
N SER A 404 22.63 16.64 -4.47
CA SER A 404 23.81 17.06 -5.24
C SER A 404 23.56 18.29 -6.13
N GLY A 405 22.30 18.64 -6.38
CA GLY A 405 21.88 19.79 -7.19
C GLY A 405 21.20 20.94 -6.42
N ALA A 406 20.96 20.80 -5.12
CA ALA A 406 20.23 21.79 -4.31
C ALA A 406 21.15 22.47 -3.27
N GLN A 407 21.03 23.80 -3.12
CA GLN A 407 21.84 24.59 -2.18
C GLN A 407 21.17 24.83 -0.81
N SER A 408 19.91 24.44 -0.60
CA SER A 408 19.12 24.91 0.53
C SER A 408 18.59 23.78 1.44
N GLY A 409 18.64 24.06 2.75
CA GLY A 409 18.51 23.09 3.85
C GLY A 409 17.08 22.82 4.34
N SER A 410 16.04 23.04 3.52
CA SER A 410 14.64 22.77 3.90
C SER A 410 14.11 21.45 3.31
N PRO A 411 13.17 20.76 3.98
CA PRO A 411 12.47 19.59 3.46
C PRO A 411 11.75 19.79 2.10
N GLU A 412 11.22 20.99 1.85
CA GLU A 412 10.53 21.35 0.60
C GLU A 412 11.52 21.39 -0.57
N ASP A 413 12.70 21.96 -0.35
CA ASP A 413 13.73 22.07 -1.39
C ASP A 413 14.24 20.70 -1.82
N LEU A 414 14.35 19.75 -0.89
CA LEU A 414 14.63 18.35 -1.20
C LEU A 414 13.54 17.76 -2.11
N LEU A 415 12.26 18.00 -1.79
CA LEU A 415 11.14 17.49 -2.58
C LEU A 415 11.15 18.07 -4.01
N TYR A 416 11.41 19.37 -4.16
CA TYR A 416 11.58 20.00 -5.46
C TYR A 416 12.78 19.46 -6.22
N ALA A 417 13.91 19.21 -5.54
CA ALA A 417 15.12 18.70 -6.16
C ALA A 417 14.92 17.29 -6.71
N ILE A 418 14.26 16.39 -5.98
CA ILE A 418 13.98 15.04 -6.46
C ILE A 418 12.97 15.03 -7.62
N LEU A 419 11.95 15.91 -7.60
CA LEU A 419 11.01 16.07 -8.70
C LEU A 419 11.71 16.57 -9.97
N ARG A 420 12.60 17.56 -9.84
CA ARG A 420 13.46 18.04 -10.96
C ARG A 420 14.41 16.96 -11.46
N GLY A 421 14.87 16.07 -10.58
CA GLY A 421 15.66 14.88 -10.91
C GLY A 421 14.88 13.78 -11.63
N GLY A 422 13.60 13.99 -11.93
CA GLY A 422 12.76 13.04 -12.67
C GLY A 422 12.14 11.94 -11.81
N VAL A 423 12.14 12.09 -10.48
CA VAL A 423 11.41 11.19 -9.57
C VAL A 423 9.94 11.57 -9.59
N PHE A 424 9.06 10.60 -9.84
CA PHE A 424 7.61 10.83 -9.80
C PHE A 424 7.06 10.45 -8.41
N ILE A 425 6.18 11.28 -7.88
CA ILE A 425 5.44 10.97 -6.64
C ILE A 425 4.10 10.32 -7.04
N THR A 426 3.84 9.13 -6.51
CA THR A 426 2.54 8.47 -6.66
C THR A 426 1.76 8.60 -5.34
N ALA A 427 0.57 9.19 -5.38
CA ALA A 427 -0.32 9.31 -4.23
C ALA A 427 -1.24 8.09 -4.10
N GLU A 428 -1.46 7.60 -2.88
CA GLU A 428 -2.44 6.55 -2.58
C GLU A 428 -3.62 7.10 -1.75
N GLU A 429 -4.86 6.73 -2.13
CA GLU A 429 -6.07 7.00 -1.34
C GLU A 429 -6.14 6.10 -0.09
N ALA A 430 -6.54 6.68 1.05
CA ALA A 430 -6.67 5.96 2.32
C ALA A 430 -7.80 4.93 2.27
N LEU A 431 -7.50 3.65 2.52
CA LEU A 431 -8.48 2.60 2.76
C LEU A 431 -8.69 2.39 4.27
N GLY A 432 -9.88 2.75 4.78
CA GLY A 432 -10.53 2.17 5.97
C GLY A 432 -9.85 2.31 7.34
N SER A 433 -10.63 2.16 8.42
CA SER A 433 -10.18 2.25 9.82
C SER A 433 -9.05 1.25 10.17
N VAL A 434 -7.95 1.73 10.78
CA VAL A 434 -6.67 0.98 10.90
C VAL A 434 -6.36 0.48 12.33
N PHE A 435 -7.15 0.80 13.36
CA PHE A 435 -6.88 0.32 14.72
C PHE A 435 -7.63 -0.97 15.04
N THR A 436 -6.94 -1.93 15.67
CA THR A 436 -7.61 -3.01 16.40
C THR A 436 -7.89 -2.51 17.81
N ALA A 437 -9.09 -2.80 18.36
CA ALA A 437 -9.53 -2.33 19.68
C ALA A 437 -8.51 -2.49 20.84
N PRO A 438 -7.65 -3.52 20.89
CA PRO A 438 -6.64 -3.63 21.95
C PRO A 438 -5.53 -2.57 21.89
N ALA A 439 -5.08 -2.19 20.67
CA ALA A 439 -4.04 -1.19 20.48
C ALA A 439 -4.52 0.23 20.82
N GLU A 440 -5.83 0.48 20.67
CA GLU A 440 -6.48 1.72 21.05
C GLU A 440 -6.49 1.93 22.58
N ILE A 441 -6.68 0.84 23.34
CA ILE A 441 -6.72 0.86 24.81
C ILE A 441 -5.32 1.12 25.40
N GLU A 442 -4.28 0.50 24.86
CA GLU A 442 -2.89 0.64 25.33
C GLU A 442 -2.36 2.07 25.07
N LEU A 443 -2.66 2.63 23.90
CA LEU A 443 -2.33 4.01 23.54
C LEU A 443 -3.05 5.03 24.43
N GLN A 444 -4.32 4.78 24.77
CA GLN A 444 -5.08 5.62 25.71
C GLN A 444 -4.49 5.61 27.13
N GLN A 445 -3.94 4.48 27.58
CA GLN A 445 -3.36 4.33 28.93
C GLN A 445 -2.01 5.06 29.08
N ASP A 446 -1.19 5.11 28.02
CA ASP A 446 0.10 5.81 28.06
C ASP A 446 -0.05 7.33 27.92
N LEU A 447 -1.05 7.79 27.16
CA LEU A 447 -1.34 9.22 27.00
C LEU A 447 -2.01 9.83 28.23
N ALA A 448 -2.75 9.04 29.01
CA ALA A 448 -3.31 9.48 30.29
C ALA A 448 -2.22 9.86 31.32
N LYS A 449 -0.99 9.35 31.14
CA LYS A 449 0.18 9.66 31.99
C LYS A 449 0.90 10.96 31.59
N SER A 450 0.64 11.51 30.40
CA SER A 450 1.43 12.60 29.77
C SER A 450 0.72 13.98 29.72
N ALA A 451 -0.47 14.12 30.30
CA ALA A 451 -1.40 15.21 30.00
C ALA A 451 -1.15 16.59 30.67
N ASP A 452 0.01 16.86 31.27
CA ASP A 452 0.13 17.95 32.27
C ASP A 452 0.77 19.28 31.80
N SER A 453 1.00 19.54 30.50
CA SER A 453 1.65 20.81 30.10
C SER A 453 1.21 21.39 28.75
N ARG A 454 0.48 22.52 28.81
CA ARG A 454 0.06 23.37 27.68
C ARG A 454 1.05 24.52 27.44
N ARG A 455 1.53 24.74 26.20
CA ARG A 455 2.01 26.06 25.70
C ARG A 455 1.81 26.24 24.18
N ARG A 456 1.29 27.42 23.79
CA ARG A 456 1.05 27.99 22.43
C ARG A 456 2.30 28.68 21.87
N LEU A 457 2.43 28.78 20.53
CA LEU A 457 3.37 29.73 19.88
C LEU A 457 2.96 30.03 18.42
N GLU A 458 2.73 31.32 18.15
CA GLU A 458 2.40 31.95 16.87
C GLU A 458 3.58 31.91 15.86
N TRP A 459 3.29 31.88 14.56
CA TRP A 459 4.29 32.03 13.49
C TRP A 459 3.84 32.99 12.40
N GLY A 460 4.69 34.00 12.11
CA GLY A 460 4.54 34.93 11.00
C GLY A 460 5.47 34.67 9.81
N GLY A 461 5.05 35.15 8.64
CA GLY A 461 5.94 35.82 7.67
C GLY A 461 6.49 35.01 6.49
N SER A 462 5.67 34.64 5.51
CA SER A 462 6.04 34.66 4.09
C SER A 462 4.82 34.61 3.16
N ASP A 463 4.96 35.28 2.01
CA ASP A 463 3.94 35.67 1.03
C ASP A 463 3.08 34.50 0.49
N LYS A 464 1.76 34.71 0.45
CA LYS A 464 0.70 33.69 0.26
C LYS A 464 0.15 33.63 -1.17
N SER A 465 0.82 34.21 -2.16
CA SER A 465 0.28 34.37 -3.51
C SER A 465 0.17 33.07 -4.35
N TRP A 466 0.48 31.91 -3.78
CA TRP A 466 0.25 30.60 -4.42
C TRP A 466 -1.06 29.91 -3.96
N LEU A 467 -1.82 30.53 -3.04
CA LEU A 467 -3.08 30.02 -2.49
C LEU A 467 -4.36 30.49 -3.24
N ASP A 468 -4.25 31.42 -4.20
CA ASP A 468 -5.44 32.06 -4.80
C ASP A 468 -6.15 31.24 -5.88
N ASN A 469 -5.82 29.96 -6.07
CA ASN A 469 -6.58 29.08 -6.97
C ASN A 469 -6.73 27.67 -6.39
N PHE A 470 -7.61 27.51 -5.39
CA PHE A 470 -8.12 26.19 -5.00
C PHE A 470 -9.64 26.22 -4.80
N GLN A 471 -10.37 25.57 -5.71
CA GLN A 471 -11.82 25.41 -5.60
C GLN A 471 -12.17 24.25 -4.66
N ILE A 472 -12.91 24.55 -3.60
CA ILE A 472 -13.31 23.66 -2.49
C ILE A 472 -14.47 22.69 -2.87
N ALA A 473 -14.96 22.72 -4.10
CA ALA A 473 -16.20 22.04 -4.48
C ALA A 473 -16.16 20.49 -4.40
N GLY A 474 -14.98 19.85 -4.34
CA GLY A 474 -14.83 18.39 -4.41
C GLY A 474 -14.77 17.61 -3.09
N HIS A 475 -14.79 18.26 -1.93
CA HIS A 475 -14.42 17.61 -0.64
C HIS A 475 -15.49 17.70 0.46
N LEU A 476 -16.73 17.99 0.09
CA LEU A 476 -17.84 18.30 1.00
C LEU A 476 -18.63 17.09 1.52
N GLU A 477 -18.80 16.08 0.67
CA GLU A 477 -19.49 14.85 1.02
C GLU A 477 -18.80 14.03 2.14
N PRO A 478 -17.45 13.87 2.12
CA PRO A 478 -16.75 13.09 3.15
C PRO A 478 -16.79 13.73 4.54
N ALA A 479 -16.67 15.06 4.63
CA ALA A 479 -16.73 15.78 5.90
C ALA A 479 -18.13 15.73 6.53
N THR A 480 -19.16 15.84 5.70
CA THR A 480 -20.58 15.72 6.12
C THR A 480 -20.90 14.32 6.63
N LYS A 481 -20.39 13.29 5.93
CA LYS A 481 -20.56 11.89 6.32
C LYS A 481 -19.86 11.54 7.64
N LEU A 482 -18.62 12.01 7.82
CA LEU A 482 -17.86 11.80 9.05
C LEU A 482 -18.52 12.49 10.27
N ALA A 483 -19.06 13.69 10.09
CA ALA A 483 -19.79 14.40 11.14
C ALA A 483 -21.09 13.67 11.54
N ALA A 484 -21.80 13.07 10.57
CA ALA A 484 -23.00 12.28 10.80
C ALA A 484 -22.70 10.94 11.51
N GLU A 485 -21.59 10.29 11.19
CA GLU A 485 -21.19 9.02 11.80
C GLU A 485 -20.62 9.18 13.22
N THR A 486 -20.08 10.35 13.56
CA THR A 486 -19.45 10.61 14.87
C THR A 486 -20.47 10.99 15.95
N TYR A 487 -21.66 11.49 15.59
CA TYR A 487 -22.63 12.01 16.54
C TYR A 487 -24.04 11.46 16.24
N ASP A 488 -24.45 10.47 17.03
CA ASP A 488 -25.66 9.65 16.91
C ASP A 488 -26.99 10.39 17.25
N GLU A 489 -27.08 11.71 16.99
CA GLU A 489 -28.27 12.53 17.29
C GLU A 489 -28.90 13.18 16.04
N GLN A 490 -30.24 13.31 16.01
CA GLN A 490 -31.04 13.84 14.89
C GLN A 490 -30.96 15.39 14.80
N TYR A 491 -30.55 15.94 13.65
CA TYR A 491 -30.50 17.38 13.38
C TYR A 491 -31.05 17.70 11.97
N ASP A 492 -31.69 18.87 11.78
CA ASP A 492 -32.31 19.24 10.49
C ASP A 492 -31.36 19.93 9.51
N PHE A 493 -30.29 20.57 10.00
CA PHE A 493 -29.27 21.21 9.14
C PHE A 493 -27.91 21.36 9.83
N ILE A 494 -26.81 21.25 9.06
CA ILE A 494 -25.42 21.50 9.48
C ILE A 494 -24.80 22.59 8.60
N LEU A 495 -24.46 23.73 9.19
CA LEU A 495 -23.74 24.81 8.52
C LEU A 495 -22.24 24.70 8.84
N VAL A 496 -21.38 24.71 7.83
CA VAL A 496 -19.91 24.77 7.97
C VAL A 496 -19.40 26.06 7.35
N THR A 497 -19.01 27.04 8.16
CA THR A 497 -18.49 28.34 7.65
C THR A 497 -17.01 28.47 7.92
N PRO A 498 -16.17 28.81 6.92
CA PRO A 498 -14.79 29.23 7.16
C PRO A 498 -14.80 30.66 7.71
N SER A 499 -14.19 30.89 8.87
CA SER A 499 -13.85 32.22 9.41
C SER A 499 -15.00 33.24 9.60
N ALA A 500 -16.14 32.85 10.20
CA ALA A 500 -17.17 33.79 10.68
C ALA A 500 -18.19 33.14 11.65
N HIS A 501 -17.75 32.58 12.79
CA HIS A 501 -18.65 31.93 13.76
C HIS A 501 -19.79 32.85 14.21
N ASP A 502 -19.45 34.09 14.60
CA ASP A 502 -20.41 35.02 15.19
C ASP A 502 -21.46 35.52 14.20
N LEU A 503 -21.09 35.77 12.94
CA LEU A 503 -22.03 36.15 11.88
C LEU A 503 -22.97 34.99 11.50
N ALA A 504 -22.44 33.76 11.48
CA ALA A 504 -23.22 32.57 11.20
C ALA A 504 -24.26 32.30 12.29
N VAL A 505 -23.85 32.40 13.56
CA VAL A 505 -24.74 32.27 14.74
C VAL A 505 -25.74 33.41 14.81
N GLU A 506 -25.34 34.66 14.52
CA GLU A 506 -26.26 35.80 14.51
C GLU A 506 -27.31 35.68 13.40
N ALA A 507 -26.91 35.26 12.19
CA ALA A 507 -27.82 35.05 11.06
C ALA A 507 -28.83 33.91 11.33
N THR A 508 -28.40 32.82 11.98
CA THR A 508 -29.30 31.70 12.32
C THR A 508 -30.17 31.98 13.55
N SER A 509 -29.72 32.81 14.50
CA SER A 509 -30.50 33.17 15.70
C SER A 509 -31.76 33.99 15.41
N LYS A 510 -31.83 34.58 14.20
CA LYS A 510 -32.98 35.37 13.71
C LYS A 510 -34.05 34.49 13.05
N LEU A 511 -33.81 33.19 12.88
CA LEU A 511 -34.72 32.22 12.27
C LEU A 511 -35.54 31.50 13.34
N SER A 512 -36.73 31.03 12.97
CA SER A 512 -37.77 30.68 13.94
C SER A 512 -37.50 29.44 14.81
N SER A 513 -37.82 29.58 16.11
CA SER A 513 -38.03 28.63 17.24
C SER A 513 -37.38 27.23 17.30
N GLY A 514 -36.29 26.96 16.59
CA GLY A 514 -35.59 25.67 16.68
C GLY A 514 -34.47 25.63 17.72
N LEU A 515 -34.03 24.42 18.06
CA LEU A 515 -32.89 24.22 18.96
C LEU A 515 -31.59 24.40 18.15
N MET A 516 -30.79 25.41 18.51
CA MET A 516 -29.50 25.66 17.89
C MET A 516 -28.34 25.18 18.79
N ARG A 517 -27.40 24.44 18.22
CA ARG A 517 -26.11 24.10 18.85
C ARG A 517 -24.98 24.47 17.90
N SER A 518 -24.17 25.46 18.26
CA SER A 518 -22.92 25.71 17.56
C SER A 518 -21.78 24.91 18.20
N THR A 519 -20.84 24.47 17.38
CA THR A 519 -19.60 23.86 17.81
C THR A 519 -18.49 24.46 17.01
N LEU A 520 -17.61 25.15 17.72
CA LEU A 520 -16.50 25.83 17.11
C LEU A 520 -15.34 24.85 16.94
N VAL A 521 -14.90 24.68 15.69
CA VAL A 521 -13.72 23.89 15.38
C VAL A 521 -12.57 24.86 15.22
N THR A 522 -11.67 24.81 16.20
CA THR A 522 -10.46 25.61 16.21
C THR A 522 -9.26 24.77 15.81
N ASP A 523 -8.22 25.43 15.30
CA ASP A 523 -6.91 24.81 15.24
C ASP A 523 -6.30 24.67 16.64
N GLY A 524 -5.11 24.07 16.71
CA GLY A 524 -4.37 23.95 17.97
C GLY A 524 -3.96 25.28 18.61
N GLU A 525 -4.12 26.41 17.92
CA GLU A 525 -3.86 27.77 18.40
C GLU A 525 -5.14 28.44 18.95
N GLY A 526 -6.33 27.87 18.72
CA GLY A 526 -7.63 28.46 19.08
C GLY A 526 -8.20 29.40 18.01
N THR A 527 -7.61 29.44 16.82
CA THR A 527 -8.12 30.16 15.66
C THR A 527 -9.29 29.40 15.07
N GLU A 528 -10.39 30.08 14.81
CA GLU A 528 -11.59 29.47 14.24
C GLU A 528 -11.31 29.00 12.80
N LEU A 529 -11.18 27.69 12.61
CA LEU A 529 -11.03 27.10 11.29
C LEU A 529 -12.40 27.09 10.59
N PHE A 530 -13.38 26.53 11.28
CA PHE A 530 -14.76 26.57 10.84
C PHE A 530 -15.73 26.37 12.00
N SER A 531 -16.96 26.81 11.80
CA SER A 531 -18.04 26.68 12.77
C SER A 531 -19.04 25.67 12.26
N ILE A 532 -19.39 24.70 13.11
CA ILE A 532 -20.47 23.77 12.86
C ILE A 532 -21.71 24.30 13.58
N VAL A 533 -22.63 24.93 12.86
CA VAL A 533 -23.92 25.36 13.44
C VAL A 533 -24.98 24.31 13.12
N ARG A 534 -25.51 23.69 14.17
CA ARG A 534 -26.58 22.69 14.10
C ARG A 534 -27.90 23.36 14.46
N HIS A 535 -28.94 23.12 13.67
CA HIS A 535 -30.26 23.64 13.96
C HIS A 535 -31.32 22.56 13.73
N SER A 536 -32.26 22.43 14.67
CA SER A 536 -33.41 21.52 14.55
C SER A 536 -34.73 22.29 14.65
N GLY A 537 -35.71 22.02 13.79
CA GLY A 537 -37.05 22.61 13.78
C GLY A 537 -37.25 23.75 12.77
N LEU A 538 -36.39 23.87 11.75
CA LEU A 538 -36.49 24.94 10.75
C LEU A 538 -37.60 24.69 9.72
N SER A 539 -38.29 25.76 9.31
CA SER A 539 -39.18 25.70 8.16
C SER A 539 -38.41 25.75 6.84
N PHE A 540 -38.99 25.20 5.77
CA PHE A 540 -38.39 25.25 4.42
C PHE A 540 -38.12 26.68 3.92
N ALA A 541 -38.94 27.65 4.35
CA ALA A 541 -38.75 29.06 4.03
C ALA A 541 -37.49 29.64 4.70
N ASP A 542 -37.23 29.26 5.95
CA ASP A 542 -36.02 29.68 6.69
C ASP A 542 -34.74 29.12 6.05
N VAL A 543 -34.79 27.85 5.60
CA VAL A 543 -33.68 27.20 4.88
C VAL A 543 -33.42 27.87 3.53
N SER A 544 -34.48 28.25 2.80
CA SER A 544 -34.34 28.96 1.52
C SER A 544 -33.78 30.39 1.68
N LEU A 545 -34.16 31.09 2.75
CA LEU A 545 -33.65 32.42 3.07
C LEU A 545 -32.14 32.38 3.35
N MET A 546 -31.66 31.37 4.10
CA MET A 546 -30.23 31.17 4.36
C MET A 546 -29.40 30.88 3.10
N ARG A 547 -29.96 30.22 2.10
CA ARG A 547 -29.27 29.98 0.81
C ARG A 547 -29.08 31.27 -0.01
N SER A 548 -29.87 32.31 0.27
CA SER A 548 -29.88 33.56 -0.50
C SER A 548 -28.90 34.63 0.01
N THR A 549 -28.40 34.48 1.26
CA THR A 549 -27.42 35.38 1.85
C THR A 549 -26.00 35.03 1.37
N ARG A 550 -25.36 35.96 0.65
CA ARG A 550 -24.07 35.79 -0.05
C ARG A 550 -22.82 35.55 0.83
N GLU A 551 -22.96 35.48 2.16
CA GLU A 551 -21.83 35.36 3.09
C GLU A 551 -21.75 34.00 3.81
N SER A 552 -22.62 33.06 3.47
CA SER A 552 -22.64 31.72 4.08
C SER A 552 -22.72 30.64 3.01
N THR A 553 -21.68 29.82 2.91
CA THR A 553 -21.71 28.62 2.08
C THR A 553 -22.43 27.51 2.87
N VAL A 554 -23.69 27.27 2.53
CA VAL A 554 -24.50 26.15 3.04
C VAL A 554 -23.90 24.86 2.45
N LEU A 555 -23.20 24.09 3.29
CA LEU A 555 -22.28 23.04 2.87
C LEU A 555 -22.57 21.71 3.60
N GLY A 556 -23.60 20.99 3.15
CA GLY A 556 -23.82 19.57 3.47
C GLY A 556 -25.10 19.24 4.27
N GLU A 557 -26.05 18.59 3.63
CA GLU A 557 -27.19 17.90 4.29
C GLU A 557 -26.73 16.53 4.81
N ALA A 558 -26.62 16.36 6.13
CA ALA A 558 -26.60 15.02 6.72
C ALA A 558 -28.04 14.51 6.87
N THR A 559 -28.55 13.94 5.79
CA THR A 559 -29.63 12.93 5.77
C THR A 559 -30.81 13.12 6.73
N ALA A 560 -31.80 13.88 6.27
CA ALA A 560 -32.98 13.15 5.81
C ALA A 560 -32.86 13.12 4.29
N ARG A 561 -32.35 12.01 3.70
CA ARG A 561 -32.65 11.75 2.28
C ARG A 561 -34.16 11.86 2.23
N SER A 562 -34.71 12.87 1.56
CA SER A 562 -36.14 12.85 1.30
C SER A 562 -36.34 11.59 0.45
N ARG A 563 -36.83 10.53 1.10
CA ARG A 563 -37.23 9.27 0.44
C ARG A 563 -38.45 9.48 -0.46
N THR A 564 -38.79 10.75 -0.66
CA THR A 564 -39.72 11.27 -1.62
C THR A 564 -39.20 12.55 -2.27
N SER A 565 -39.07 12.47 -3.59
CA SER A 565 -38.84 13.62 -4.45
C SER A 565 -40.19 14.06 -5.01
N MET A 566 -40.72 15.16 -4.48
CA MET A 566 -41.87 15.84 -5.10
C MET A 566 -41.43 16.81 -6.21
N ALA A 567 -40.11 17.04 -6.35
CA ALA A 567 -39.54 17.83 -7.41
C ALA A 567 -39.69 17.10 -8.74
N THR A 568 -40.38 17.74 -9.68
CA THR A 568 -40.48 17.30 -11.06
C THR A 568 -39.08 17.32 -11.68
N VAL A 569 -38.59 16.15 -12.09
CA VAL A 569 -37.36 16.03 -12.86
C VAL A 569 -37.79 15.58 -14.25
N ASP A 570 -37.51 16.43 -15.23
CA ASP A 570 -37.83 16.19 -16.64
C ASP A 570 -36.69 15.40 -17.27
N ASP A 571 -36.95 14.15 -17.63
CA ASP A 571 -35.98 13.25 -18.26
C ASP A 571 -36.30 13.08 -19.75
N SER A 572 -35.40 13.53 -20.64
CA SER A 572 -35.56 13.42 -22.09
C SER A 572 -35.07 12.07 -22.63
N THR A 573 -35.50 10.97 -22.02
CA THR A 573 -35.06 9.61 -22.34
C THR A 573 -36.24 8.63 -22.26
N GLU A 574 -36.11 7.43 -22.82
CA GLU A 574 -37.18 6.43 -22.75
C GLU A 574 -37.40 5.96 -21.31
N ILE A 575 -38.66 5.63 -20.96
CA ILE A 575 -39.05 5.18 -19.61
C ILE A 575 -38.15 4.03 -19.11
N ASP A 576 -37.78 3.08 -19.97
CA ASP A 576 -36.96 1.93 -19.56
C ASP A 576 -35.52 2.32 -19.18
N VAL A 577 -35.00 3.42 -19.73
CA VAL A 577 -33.69 3.98 -19.37
C VAL A 577 -33.76 4.68 -18.01
N VAL A 578 -34.78 5.52 -17.80
CA VAL A 578 -35.04 6.19 -16.51
C VAL A 578 -35.22 5.17 -15.39
N MET A 579 -35.90 4.06 -15.68
CA MET A 579 -36.07 2.94 -14.74
C MET A 579 -34.75 2.27 -14.37
N ASP A 580 -33.83 2.08 -15.33
CA ASP A 580 -32.51 1.49 -15.06
C ASP A 580 -31.68 2.39 -14.14
N GLU A 581 -31.63 3.67 -14.48
CA GLU A 581 -30.90 4.67 -13.71
C GLU A 581 -31.46 4.78 -12.29
N CYS A 582 -32.78 4.91 -12.14
CA CYS A 582 -33.42 4.93 -10.83
C CYS A 582 -33.17 3.64 -10.03
N SER A 583 -33.12 2.47 -10.69
CA SER A 583 -32.81 1.22 -10.00
C SER A 583 -31.39 1.19 -9.45
N ARG A 584 -30.40 1.69 -10.21
CA ARG A 584 -29.01 1.81 -9.76
C ARG A 584 -28.85 2.78 -8.59
N ILE A 585 -29.66 3.84 -8.55
CA ILE A 585 -29.54 4.91 -7.56
C ILE A 585 -30.31 4.57 -6.27
N TYR A 586 -31.53 4.03 -6.39
CA TYR A 586 -32.48 3.98 -5.28
C TYR A 586 -32.76 2.56 -4.74
N THR A 587 -32.20 1.51 -5.35
CA THR A 587 -32.37 0.13 -4.87
C THR A 587 -31.02 -0.52 -4.52
N SER A 588 -31.05 -1.47 -3.59
CA SER A 588 -29.84 -2.20 -3.15
C SER A 588 -29.39 -3.26 -4.16
N ASP A 589 -30.31 -3.84 -4.93
CA ASP A 589 -30.02 -4.74 -6.06
C ASP A 589 -30.75 -4.25 -7.33
N PRO A 590 -30.05 -3.51 -8.20
CA PRO A 590 -30.63 -2.95 -9.42
C PRO A 590 -31.11 -4.01 -10.42
N THR A 591 -30.60 -5.25 -10.35
CA THR A 591 -30.92 -6.32 -11.29
C THR A 591 -32.21 -7.06 -10.93
N ALA A 592 -32.57 -7.05 -9.64
CA ALA A 592 -33.79 -7.66 -9.10
C ALA A 592 -34.89 -6.64 -8.74
N ALA A 593 -34.63 -5.35 -8.94
CA ALA A 593 -35.53 -4.25 -8.58
C ALA A 593 -36.93 -4.42 -9.18
N THR A 594 -37.95 -4.18 -8.35
CA THR A 594 -39.35 -4.22 -8.74
C THR A 594 -40.00 -2.89 -8.43
N TRP A 595 -40.67 -2.32 -9.42
CA TRP A 595 -41.23 -0.98 -9.35
C TRP A 595 -42.72 -0.97 -9.69
N ILE A 596 -43.47 -0.15 -8.97
CA ILE A 596 -44.82 0.25 -9.36
C ILE A 596 -44.70 1.57 -10.10
N VAL A 597 -45.25 1.65 -11.30
CA VAL A 597 -45.21 2.86 -12.13
C VAL A 597 -46.64 3.26 -12.46
N VAL A 598 -47.01 4.48 -12.11
CA VAL A 598 -48.31 5.08 -12.45
C VAL A 598 -48.09 6.18 -13.47
N SER A 599 -48.59 6.01 -14.69
CA SER A 599 -48.51 7.03 -15.73
C SER A 599 -49.81 7.81 -15.83
N PHE A 600 -49.68 9.13 -15.97
CA PHE A 600 -50.79 10.06 -16.08
C PHE A 600 -50.72 10.81 -17.41
N ALA A 601 -51.89 11.09 -17.99
CA ALA A 601 -52.01 11.93 -19.18
C ALA A 601 -52.00 13.44 -18.85
N ASN A 602 -52.27 13.82 -17.59
CA ASN A 602 -52.25 15.20 -17.10
C ASN A 602 -51.94 15.22 -15.60
N ASP A 603 -51.73 16.41 -15.01
CA ASP A 603 -51.28 16.55 -13.61
C ASP A 603 -52.35 16.21 -12.57
N SER A 604 -53.60 15.98 -13.00
CA SER A 604 -54.71 15.73 -12.11
C SER A 604 -54.58 14.35 -11.44
N GLY A 605 -54.49 14.34 -10.11
CA GLY A 605 -54.42 13.13 -9.31
C GLY A 605 -53.01 12.60 -9.01
N ILE A 606 -51.95 13.18 -9.61
CA ILE A 606 -50.56 12.80 -9.35
C ILE A 606 -50.22 12.93 -7.86
N ALA A 607 -50.50 14.09 -7.27
CA ALA A 607 -50.20 14.36 -5.86
C ALA A 607 -50.92 13.38 -4.92
N GLY A 608 -52.18 13.03 -5.22
CA GLY A 608 -52.95 12.08 -4.42
C GLY A 608 -52.36 10.68 -4.44
N VAL A 609 -51.93 10.20 -5.61
CA VAL A 609 -51.28 8.89 -5.75
C VAL A 609 -49.91 8.88 -5.10
N PHE A 610 -49.11 9.95 -5.25
CA PHE A 610 -47.80 10.09 -4.61
C PHE A 610 -47.91 9.99 -3.08
N HIS A 611 -48.80 10.79 -2.48
CA HIS A 611 -49.02 10.75 -1.02
C HIS A 611 -49.62 9.43 -0.54
N GLY A 612 -50.43 8.77 -1.36
CA GLY A 612 -50.98 7.45 -1.05
C GLY A 612 -49.90 6.36 -1.04
N LEU A 613 -48.96 6.43 -1.98
CA LEU A 613 -47.80 5.54 -2.04
C LEU A 613 -46.82 5.79 -0.88
N GLU A 614 -46.56 7.04 -0.52
CA GLU A 614 -45.71 7.39 0.64
C GLU A 614 -46.15 6.72 1.95
N ARG A 615 -47.46 6.51 2.10
CA ARG A 615 -48.05 5.92 3.31
C ARG A 615 -48.09 4.39 3.26
N MET A 616 -47.65 3.78 2.16
CA MET A 616 -47.69 2.34 1.98
C MET A 616 -46.43 1.70 2.55
N SER A 617 -46.60 0.74 3.46
CA SER A 617 -45.50 -0.06 3.99
C SER A 617 -44.92 -1.02 2.94
N GLY A 618 -43.62 -1.29 3.01
CA GLY A 618 -42.92 -2.20 2.09
C GLY A 618 -42.36 -1.53 0.82
N LEU A 619 -42.24 -0.20 0.83
CA LEU A 619 -41.60 0.58 -0.23
C LEU A 619 -40.28 1.19 0.25
N THR A 620 -39.27 1.21 -0.61
CA THR A 620 -37.96 1.79 -0.30
C THR A 620 -37.85 3.25 -0.72
N CYS A 621 -38.57 3.65 -1.78
CA CYS A 621 -38.69 5.05 -2.22
C CYS A 621 -39.95 5.29 -3.07
N VAL A 622 -40.39 6.56 -3.13
CA VAL A 622 -41.42 7.04 -4.06
C VAL A 622 -40.94 8.29 -4.80
N LEU A 623 -41.07 8.31 -6.11
CA LEU A 623 -40.52 9.31 -7.01
C LEU A 623 -41.60 9.83 -7.95
N ARG A 624 -41.49 11.10 -8.35
CA ARG A 624 -42.22 11.67 -9.48
C ARG A 624 -41.23 12.00 -10.60
N ARG A 625 -41.56 11.65 -11.83
CA ARG A 625 -40.76 11.91 -13.03
C ARG A 625 -41.64 12.32 -14.20
N ASP A 626 -41.18 13.28 -14.97
CA ASP A 626 -41.82 13.64 -16.23
C ASP A 626 -40.86 13.15 -17.32
N VAL A 627 -41.29 12.14 -18.08
CA VAL A 627 -40.48 11.45 -19.08
C VAL A 627 -40.97 11.86 -20.46
N ILE A 628 -40.08 12.46 -21.24
CA ILE A 628 -40.38 12.92 -22.60
C ILE A 628 -39.61 12.02 -23.57
N ASP A 629 -40.32 11.13 -24.24
CA ASP A 629 -39.79 10.36 -25.37
C ASP A 629 -40.14 11.05 -26.70
N GLU A 630 -39.58 10.56 -27.80
CA GLU A 630 -39.69 11.21 -29.12
C GLU A 630 -41.15 11.41 -29.61
N PHE A 631 -42.12 10.70 -29.03
CA PHE A 631 -43.52 10.70 -29.47
C PHE A 631 -44.51 11.06 -28.36
N SER A 632 -44.10 11.06 -27.09
CA SER A 632 -45.01 11.10 -25.94
C SER A 632 -44.39 11.79 -24.72
N HIS A 633 -45.23 12.47 -23.93
CA HIS A 633 -44.85 12.98 -22.60
C HIS A 633 -45.62 12.21 -21.53
N HIS A 634 -44.90 11.39 -20.78
CA HIS A 634 -45.42 10.56 -19.69
C HIS A 634 -45.10 11.18 -18.34
N ARG A 635 -46.13 11.47 -17.53
CA ARG A 635 -45.93 11.89 -16.14
C ARG A 635 -46.08 10.70 -15.25
N LEU A 636 -45.04 10.37 -14.51
CA LEU A 636 -44.89 9.13 -13.77
C LEU A 636 -44.83 9.38 -12.27
N VAL A 637 -45.51 8.53 -11.51
CA VAL A 637 -45.22 8.29 -10.10
C VAL A 637 -44.69 6.86 -9.98
N MET A 638 -43.47 6.72 -9.48
CA MET A 638 -42.74 5.46 -9.42
C MET A 638 -42.44 5.11 -7.97
N ALA A 639 -42.63 3.86 -7.57
CA ALA A 639 -42.30 3.40 -6.22
C ALA A 639 -41.55 2.07 -6.25
N ALA A 640 -40.42 1.98 -5.56
CA ALA A 640 -39.63 0.76 -5.47
C ALA A 640 -40.12 -0.09 -4.29
N LEU A 641 -40.30 -1.39 -4.54
CA LEU A 641 -40.70 -2.35 -3.51
C LEU A 641 -39.48 -2.90 -2.78
N GLU A 642 -39.63 -3.08 -1.47
CA GLU A 642 -38.61 -3.74 -0.64
C GLU A 642 -38.55 -5.24 -0.96
N ASN A 643 -39.70 -5.89 -1.15
CA ASN A 643 -39.80 -7.31 -1.50
C ASN A 643 -40.66 -7.52 -2.76
N LYS A 644 -40.13 -8.29 -3.72
CA LYS A 644 -40.82 -8.61 -4.98
C LYS A 644 -42.14 -9.36 -4.79
N SER A 645 -42.25 -10.19 -3.76
CA SER A 645 -43.47 -10.95 -3.42
C SER A 645 -44.69 -10.06 -3.14
N ASP A 646 -44.44 -8.82 -2.70
CA ASP A 646 -45.51 -7.91 -2.29
C ASP A 646 -46.10 -7.12 -3.46
N GLY A 647 -45.51 -7.28 -4.66
CA GLY A 647 -45.82 -6.48 -5.84
C GLY A 647 -47.28 -6.53 -6.27
N ILE A 648 -47.94 -7.70 -6.24
CA ILE A 648 -49.36 -7.82 -6.61
C ILE A 648 -50.26 -7.14 -5.57
N SER A 649 -49.95 -7.28 -4.28
CA SER A 649 -50.71 -6.65 -3.19
C SER A 649 -50.59 -5.13 -3.24
N ALA A 650 -49.37 -4.63 -3.46
CA ALA A 650 -49.11 -3.21 -3.60
C ALA A 650 -49.74 -2.63 -4.87
N LEU A 651 -49.66 -3.33 -6.02
CA LEU A 651 -50.32 -2.94 -7.26
C LEU A 651 -51.84 -2.74 -7.10
N ASN A 652 -52.50 -3.68 -6.41
CA ASN A 652 -53.95 -3.59 -6.15
C ASN A 652 -54.31 -2.40 -5.24
N ARG A 653 -53.48 -2.09 -4.24
CA ARG A 653 -53.67 -0.90 -3.38
C ARG A 653 -53.52 0.40 -4.17
N VAL A 654 -52.53 0.48 -5.06
CA VAL A 654 -52.31 1.66 -5.90
C VAL A 654 -53.45 1.88 -6.88
N ARG A 655 -54.03 0.81 -7.46
CA ARG A 655 -55.22 0.92 -8.32
C ARG A 655 -56.43 1.51 -7.60
N ALA A 656 -56.59 1.27 -6.30
CA ALA A 656 -57.71 1.81 -5.53
C ALA A 656 -57.63 3.34 -5.34
N ILE A 657 -56.43 3.91 -5.44
CA ILE A 657 -56.17 5.35 -5.25
C ILE A 657 -55.84 6.09 -6.56
N ALA A 658 -55.59 5.37 -7.66
CA ALA A 658 -55.28 5.95 -8.96
C ALA A 658 -56.55 6.51 -9.64
N PRO A 659 -56.50 7.71 -10.24
CA PRO A 659 -57.66 8.31 -10.91
C PRO A 659 -58.02 7.57 -12.20
N ALA A 660 -59.29 7.67 -12.62
CA ALA A 660 -59.77 7.07 -13.85
C ALA A 660 -59.01 7.64 -15.06
N GLY A 661 -58.34 6.76 -15.82
CA GLY A 661 -57.52 7.11 -16.98
C GLY A 661 -56.00 7.10 -16.75
N ALA A 662 -55.53 6.92 -15.50
CA ALA A 662 -54.12 6.62 -15.24
C ALA A 662 -53.81 5.14 -15.54
N SER A 663 -52.64 4.86 -16.12
CA SER A 663 -52.15 3.48 -16.24
C SER A 663 -51.32 3.13 -15.00
N VAL A 664 -51.47 1.92 -14.50
CA VAL A 664 -50.72 1.41 -13.35
C VAL A 664 -50.05 0.11 -13.79
N GLU A 665 -48.73 0.07 -13.70
CA GLU A 665 -47.90 -1.05 -14.11
C GLU A 665 -47.02 -1.53 -12.96
N LEU A 666 -46.74 -2.83 -12.96
CA LEU A 666 -45.68 -3.42 -12.14
C LEU A 666 -44.56 -3.84 -13.08
N ARG A 667 -43.38 -3.22 -12.94
CA ARG A 667 -42.20 -3.51 -13.78
C ARG A 667 -41.15 -4.26 -12.96
N CYS A 668 -40.76 -5.43 -13.46
CA CYS A 668 -39.67 -6.25 -12.92
C CYS A 668 -38.62 -6.45 -14.02
N ARG A 669 -37.33 -6.53 -13.70
CA ARG A 669 -36.34 -7.01 -14.68
C ARG A 669 -36.27 -8.55 -14.71
N PRO A 670 -36.22 -9.21 -15.90
CA PRO A 670 -36.27 -8.67 -17.26
C PRO A 670 -37.69 -8.71 -17.90
N ALA A 671 -38.77 -8.77 -17.13
CA ALA A 671 -40.14 -8.98 -17.64
C ALA A 671 -41.12 -7.87 -17.22
N VAL A 672 -41.67 -7.16 -18.21
CA VAL A 672 -42.79 -6.23 -18.03
C VAL A 672 -44.09 -7.04 -18.00
N ILE A 673 -44.85 -6.95 -16.90
CA ILE A 673 -46.15 -7.63 -16.79
C ILE A 673 -47.27 -6.59 -17.00
N SER A 674 -47.89 -6.59 -18.19
CA SER A 674 -49.00 -5.70 -18.52
C SER A 674 -50.36 -6.34 -18.20
N LEU A 675 -51.32 -5.54 -17.70
CA LEU A 675 -52.64 -6.02 -17.28
C LEU A 675 -53.50 -6.59 -18.43
N SER A 676 -53.21 -6.26 -19.70
CA SER A 676 -53.86 -6.92 -20.84
C SER A 676 -53.52 -8.42 -20.93
N GLN A 677 -52.44 -8.86 -20.29
CA GLN A 677 -51.99 -10.25 -20.23
C GLN A 677 -52.40 -10.97 -18.92
N LEU A 678 -52.82 -10.23 -17.87
CA LEU A 678 -53.14 -10.78 -16.55
C LEU A 678 -54.63 -11.05 -16.30
N THR A 679 -55.52 -10.84 -17.28
CA THR A 679 -56.94 -11.23 -17.16
C THR A 679 -57.17 -12.75 -17.17
N LYS A 680 -56.11 -13.56 -17.26
CA LYS A 680 -56.15 -15.01 -17.08
C LYS A 680 -54.89 -15.56 -16.41
N VAL A 681 -54.54 -15.13 -15.20
CA VAL A 681 -53.80 -16.04 -14.32
C VAL A 681 -54.34 -15.92 -12.90
N ASP A 682 -54.99 -17.00 -12.52
CA ASP A 682 -55.72 -17.27 -11.30
C ASP A 682 -54.78 -17.40 -10.11
N ALA A 683 -55.33 -17.16 -8.92
CA ALA A 683 -54.65 -17.12 -7.64
C ALA A 683 -53.78 -18.36 -7.36
N ARG A 684 -52.48 -18.13 -7.11
CA ARG A 684 -51.62 -18.94 -6.23
C ARG A 684 -50.40 -18.16 -5.79
#